data_AF-A0A7R9VZN6-F1
#
_entry.id   AF-A0A7R9VZN6-F1
#
_cell.length_a   1.000
_cell.length_b   1.000
_cell.length_c   1.000
_cell.angle_alpha   90.00
_cell.angle_beta   90.00
_cell.angle_gamma   90.00
#
_symmetry.space_group_name_H-M   'P 1'
#
loop_
_entity.id
_entity.type
_entity.pdbx_description
1 polymer ?
#
loop_
_entity_poly.entity_id
_entity_poly.type
_entity_poly.pdbx_seq_one_letter_code
_entity_poly.pdbx_strand_id
1 'polypeptide(L)'
;ARGGGGSCACAAAGCLIAALILSRCAAVAAATPSLSSSGDVAEEGCTHQPDAPQVSQACVAAVVRDMVDAAENATGRAALFDVVSTHTSKIFSTCMSDNGLEGSFRPLNILLPAVALSDVQRVADEYALQTGQKVNLASVPHQEILNEILFTAETAPRTYDAWVADASALADLAYQANIIAPLDSFITNDPDFNWPDMLRYVRTSAVTFNKQVYGVPESFDISGMYFRKDVFAAKNLTVPSTWDDLLEVASILNGTDFDGDGDGDYSVCWGIRGNICSDAGVALAQVLAGRTQTHGIRSGWLFDPADMQLLGSSVVLEGALSLVQRMGPLTWPVDGCESATSPNIMQGKCGIFLGSAKMWKQAQLFSAFKAEIGTAQLPGSTHVLDRASSQMVPCDVQRCPHATPHTMYDGSVQLVNRAPSCLIGGIVGMVNKQADPAYQKLAYDFLSTPPETALRLVMESLTIHPYRISHFNTSAARLAVWAEKGYDANATREFLEVSLQTADYANLAMDLRVLDSHRYTASMAAAISRISAGEPSAAVAAWLEEQFRLTLASSGDPREVLRAYQMSLNLDVADDGRAPPAPAASGPPSANLAVILGVTLPLLAFAFVALGGFVWYMRRRRHCTVLGRPRRPEPGDETTLVVTDVEDSTALWEMLTQETMAVTMEEHHVVVRRALSRFHGYEQATEGDSFLLAFHTPQDAAGFAMAVQGELLNAKWPDALSAHPACKQVSVQLCDAVRSAGGWDGRFGLQRIHSQSAPSRPLTSGGSPVKDMSSMMLGSEELSVCNTPNAMSAGHSSGNGGIGSSGGIGVGGAAASVLGRASRALTQSESRGG
;
A
#
# COMPACT_ATOMS: atom_id res chain seq x y z
N ALA A 1 47.79 -6.97 10.56
CA ALA A 1 49.22 -6.68 10.31
C ALA A 1 49.63 -5.50 11.17
N ARG A 2 50.56 -5.56 12.14
CA ARG A 2 51.86 -6.24 12.23
C ARG A 2 52.11 -6.79 13.66
N GLY A 3 52.85 -7.89 13.76
CA GLY A 3 53.36 -8.45 15.02
C GLY A 3 53.12 -9.95 15.09
N GLY A 4 54.19 -10.74 15.03
CA GLY A 4 54.17 -12.18 14.76
C GLY A 4 53.81 -13.08 15.94
N GLY A 5 53.66 -14.37 15.62
CA GLY A 5 53.38 -15.46 16.55
C GLY A 5 52.27 -16.35 16.00
N GLY A 6 52.65 -17.40 15.27
CA GLY A 6 51.72 -18.37 14.70
C GLY A 6 50.99 -19.20 15.75
N SER A 7 49.89 -19.81 15.30
CA SER A 7 48.98 -20.72 16.03
C SER A 7 47.71 -20.06 16.60
N CYS A 8 46.77 -19.69 15.72
CA CYS A 8 45.32 -19.59 16.03
C CYS A 8 44.43 -19.28 14.79
N ALA A 9 44.74 -19.83 13.61
CA ALA A 9 44.13 -19.34 12.35
C ALA A 9 42.91 -20.12 11.82
N CYS A 10 42.80 -21.44 12.00
CA CYS A 10 41.77 -22.21 11.27
C CYS A 10 40.36 -22.20 11.89
N ALA A 11 40.22 -22.12 13.21
CA ALA A 11 38.90 -21.92 13.84
C ALA A 11 38.43 -20.46 13.74
N ALA A 12 39.39 -19.53 13.66
CA ALA A 12 39.11 -18.12 13.43
C ALA A 12 38.55 -17.88 12.02
N ALA A 13 38.97 -18.62 10.99
CA ALA A 13 38.51 -18.44 9.61
C ALA A 13 37.01 -18.72 9.39
N GLY A 14 36.45 -19.74 10.05
CA GLY A 14 35.01 -20.04 9.99
C GLY A 14 34.15 -18.95 10.65
N CYS A 15 34.60 -18.43 11.81
CA CYS A 15 33.97 -17.28 12.45
C CYS A 15 34.25 -15.96 11.70
N LEU A 16 35.40 -15.81 11.03
CA LEU A 16 35.75 -14.62 10.24
C LEU A 16 34.90 -14.51 8.98
N ILE A 17 34.53 -15.62 8.33
CA ILE A 17 33.67 -15.61 7.15
C ILE A 17 32.22 -15.29 7.54
N ALA A 18 31.71 -15.84 8.64
CA ALA A 18 30.43 -15.41 9.21
C ALA A 18 30.44 -13.92 9.60
N ALA A 19 31.54 -13.44 10.19
CA ALA A 19 31.73 -12.03 10.54
C ALA A 19 31.96 -11.10 9.33
N LEU A 20 32.59 -11.57 8.25
CA LEU A 20 32.83 -10.81 7.01
C LEU A 20 31.58 -10.71 6.14
N ILE A 21 30.72 -11.73 6.15
CA ILE A 21 29.38 -11.69 5.54
C ILE A 21 28.48 -10.72 6.32
N LEU A 22 28.49 -10.77 7.66
CA LEU A 22 27.76 -9.81 8.51
C LEU A 22 28.32 -8.37 8.44
N SER A 23 29.64 -8.21 8.30
CA SER A 23 30.31 -6.91 8.16
C SER A 23 30.05 -6.24 6.81
N ARG A 24 29.91 -7.01 5.71
CA ARG A 24 29.52 -6.45 4.41
C ARG A 24 28.04 -6.06 4.34
N CYS A 25 27.15 -6.77 5.04
CA CYS A 25 25.76 -6.32 5.21
C CYS A 25 25.66 -5.02 6.03
N ALA A 26 26.54 -4.82 7.03
CA ALA A 26 26.62 -3.56 7.77
C ALA A 26 27.27 -2.41 6.97
N ALA A 27 28.22 -2.70 6.08
CA ALA A 27 28.91 -1.69 5.26
C ALA A 27 28.04 -1.12 4.13
N VAL A 28 27.03 -1.87 3.64
CA VAL A 28 26.04 -1.35 2.67
C VAL A 28 25.09 -0.33 3.31
N ALA A 29 24.93 -0.35 4.64
CA ALA A 29 24.13 0.64 5.38
C ALA A 29 24.87 1.96 5.69
N ALA A 30 26.19 2.04 5.44
CA ALA A 30 27.02 3.19 5.82
C ALA A 30 27.43 4.12 4.66
N ALA A 31 26.86 3.94 3.46
CA ALA A 31 27.21 4.70 2.27
C ALA A 31 26.11 5.71 1.85
N THR A 32 25.87 6.72 2.68
CA THR A 32 25.30 8.03 2.27
C THR A 32 26.09 9.15 2.97
N PRO A 33 26.36 10.27 2.28
CA PRO A 33 27.46 11.17 2.64
C PRO A 33 27.11 12.09 3.82
N SER A 34 28.00 12.18 4.80
CA SER A 34 27.98 13.22 5.83
C SER A 34 28.54 14.53 5.28
N LEU A 35 27.67 15.55 5.17
CA LEU A 35 28.07 16.94 5.02
C LEU A 35 28.52 17.49 6.37
N SER A 36 29.64 18.19 6.33
CA SER A 36 30.42 18.73 7.44
C SER A 36 29.72 19.83 8.23
N SER A 37 30.10 19.87 9.51
CA SER A 37 29.75 20.81 10.58
C SER A 37 30.25 22.24 10.41
N SER A 38 29.52 23.19 11.01
CA SER A 38 30.06 24.22 11.93
C SER A 38 28.94 25.04 12.59
N GLY A 39 28.93 25.12 13.92
CA GLY A 39 28.29 26.23 14.65
C GLY A 39 27.48 25.83 15.89
N ASP A 40 28.15 25.87 17.04
CA ASP A 40 27.70 25.86 18.44
C ASP A 40 26.25 26.34 18.75
N VAL A 41 25.59 25.68 19.72
CA VAL A 41 25.03 26.25 20.97
C VAL A 41 24.29 25.14 21.77
N ALA A 42 24.29 25.32 23.09
CA ALA A 42 24.09 24.37 24.17
C ALA A 42 22.67 23.80 24.44
N GLU A 43 22.72 22.69 25.19
CA GLU A 43 21.73 22.01 26.07
C GLU A 43 20.33 22.64 26.26
N GLU A 44 19.27 21.87 25.96
CA GLU A 44 18.28 21.36 26.93
C GLU A 44 17.31 20.36 26.24
N GLY A 45 16.79 19.41 27.02
CA GLY A 45 16.47 18.05 26.54
C GLY A 45 15.08 17.80 25.94
N CYS A 46 15.01 16.68 25.19
CA CYS A 46 13.78 15.96 24.90
C CYS A 46 14.03 14.44 24.99
N THR A 47 13.24 13.81 25.85
CA THR A 47 13.11 12.39 26.10
C THR A 47 12.41 11.64 24.97
N HIS A 48 12.92 10.46 24.66
CA HIS A 48 12.27 9.27 24.07
C HIS A 48 11.56 9.37 22.71
N GLN A 49 12.16 8.71 21.71
CA GLN A 49 11.49 8.19 20.52
C GLN A 49 12.08 6.79 20.21
N PRO A 50 11.31 5.69 20.34
CA PRO A 50 11.58 4.39 19.71
C PRO A 50 10.67 4.26 18.47
N ASP A 51 10.92 3.58 17.37
CA ASP A 51 11.98 2.71 16.89
C ASP A 51 11.96 2.78 15.35
N ALA A 52 13.12 2.86 14.71
CA ALA A 52 13.29 2.43 13.32
C ALA A 52 13.80 0.97 13.37
N PRO A 53 13.35 0.04 12.51
CA PRO A 53 13.69 -1.37 12.67
C PRO A 53 15.17 -1.62 12.34
N GLN A 54 15.99 -1.70 13.39
CA GLN A 54 17.29 -2.35 13.34
C GLN A 54 17.08 -3.86 13.36
N VAL A 55 17.74 -4.58 12.47
CA VAL A 55 17.94 -6.04 12.58
C VAL A 55 18.54 -6.30 13.98
N SER A 56 17.75 -6.90 14.88
CA SER A 56 18.17 -6.98 16.28
C SER A 56 19.39 -7.90 16.42
N GLN A 57 20.46 -7.39 17.04
CA GLN A 57 21.63 -8.17 17.47
C GLN A 57 21.24 -9.40 18.31
N ALA A 58 20.04 -9.41 18.89
CA ALA A 58 19.47 -10.51 19.65
C ALA A 58 19.22 -11.78 18.81
N CYS A 59 18.82 -11.65 17.53
CA CYS A 59 18.57 -12.80 16.65
C CYS A 59 19.87 -13.55 16.33
N VAL A 60 20.92 -12.79 15.97
CA VAL A 60 22.26 -13.34 15.72
C VAL A 60 22.84 -13.98 16.99
N ALA A 61 22.64 -13.37 18.16
CA ALA A 61 23.13 -13.88 19.43
C ALA A 61 22.39 -15.13 19.96
N ALA A 62 21.15 -15.38 19.54
CA ALA A 62 20.40 -16.58 19.90
C ALA A 62 20.83 -17.79 19.06
N VAL A 63 21.00 -17.57 17.74
CA VAL A 63 21.44 -18.60 16.80
C VAL A 63 22.88 -19.06 17.06
N VAL A 64 23.77 -18.12 17.39
CA VAL A 64 25.15 -18.46 17.77
C VAL A 64 25.20 -19.29 19.06
N ARG A 65 24.25 -19.09 19.98
CA ARG A 65 24.13 -19.91 21.21
C ARG A 65 23.67 -21.33 20.90
N ASP A 66 22.61 -21.50 20.11
CA ASP A 66 22.09 -22.82 19.74
C ASP A 66 23.12 -23.65 18.94
N MET A 67 23.92 -22.99 18.07
CA MET A 67 25.01 -23.66 17.36
C MET A 67 26.13 -24.14 18.29
N VAL A 68 26.45 -23.37 19.33
CA VAL A 68 27.45 -23.75 20.34
C VAL A 68 26.93 -24.93 21.18
N ASP A 69 25.68 -24.88 21.64
CA ASP A 69 25.06 -25.93 22.46
C ASP A 69 24.90 -27.26 21.68
N ALA A 70 24.62 -27.20 20.37
CA ALA A 70 24.52 -28.37 19.51
C ALA A 70 25.91 -28.97 19.18
N ALA A 71 26.93 -28.13 19.03
CA ALA A 71 28.32 -28.55 18.81
C ALA A 71 28.91 -29.25 20.05
N GLU A 72 28.51 -28.84 21.26
CA GLU A 72 28.97 -29.42 22.52
C GLU A 72 28.44 -30.84 22.78
N ASN A 73 27.27 -31.19 22.22
CA ASN A 73 26.66 -32.52 22.40
C ASN A 73 27.03 -33.54 21.31
N ALA A 74 27.78 -33.14 20.28
CA ALA A 74 28.13 -34.01 19.15
C ALA A 74 29.38 -34.86 19.46
N THR A 75 29.21 -36.16 19.70
CA THR A 75 30.32 -37.09 19.94
C THR A 75 30.88 -37.66 18.62
N GLY A 76 31.69 -36.87 17.91
CA GLY A 76 32.50 -37.32 16.78
C GLY A 76 32.50 -36.39 15.55
N ARG A 77 33.59 -36.43 14.77
CA ARG A 77 33.83 -35.53 13.60
C ARG A 77 32.73 -35.58 12.52
N ALA A 78 32.15 -36.75 12.27
CA ALA A 78 31.04 -36.89 11.31
C ALA A 78 29.72 -36.31 11.85
N ALA A 79 29.48 -36.43 13.16
CA ALA A 79 28.29 -35.87 13.80
C ALA A 79 28.35 -34.34 13.87
N LEU A 80 29.54 -33.76 14.06
CA LEU A 80 29.74 -32.31 14.06
C LEU A 80 29.46 -31.69 12.68
N PHE A 81 29.86 -32.36 11.59
CA PHE A 81 29.58 -31.90 10.23
C PHE A 81 28.09 -31.98 9.88
N ASP A 82 27.41 -33.05 10.29
CA ASP A 82 25.94 -33.16 10.13
C ASP A 82 25.20 -32.11 10.98
N VAL A 83 25.64 -31.86 12.21
CA VAL A 83 25.07 -30.83 13.09
C VAL A 83 25.26 -29.43 12.50
N VAL A 84 26.47 -29.10 12.05
CA VAL A 84 26.78 -27.81 11.41
C VAL A 84 26.06 -27.67 10.08
N SER A 85 26.05 -28.66 9.19
CA SER A 85 25.34 -28.54 7.90
C SER A 85 23.81 -28.46 8.09
N THR A 86 23.26 -29.21 9.05
CA THR A 86 21.82 -29.18 9.37
C THR A 86 21.44 -27.84 10.02
N HIS A 87 22.28 -27.28 10.89
CA HIS A 87 22.02 -25.98 11.54
C HIS A 87 22.29 -24.80 10.61
N THR A 88 23.28 -24.85 9.72
CA THR A 88 23.51 -23.82 8.69
C THR A 88 22.44 -23.86 7.62
N SER A 89 21.94 -25.04 7.24
CA SER A 89 20.76 -25.15 6.38
C SER A 89 19.49 -24.68 7.09
N LYS A 90 19.41 -24.83 8.43
CA LYS A 90 18.38 -24.22 9.26
C LYS A 90 18.51 -22.70 9.32
N ILE A 91 19.71 -22.14 9.44
CA ILE A 91 19.98 -20.69 9.40
C ILE A 91 19.61 -20.13 8.04
N PHE A 92 19.99 -20.79 6.95
CA PHE A 92 19.57 -20.38 5.61
C PHE A 92 18.05 -20.55 5.43
N SER A 93 17.43 -21.57 6.03
CA SER A 93 15.97 -21.68 6.00
C SER A 93 15.28 -20.68 6.92
N THR A 94 15.84 -20.31 8.07
CA THR A 94 15.20 -19.41 9.04
C THR A 94 15.47 -17.95 8.70
N CYS A 95 16.58 -17.66 8.01
CA CYS A 95 16.92 -16.33 7.50
C CYS A 95 16.47 -16.11 6.04
N MET A 96 16.26 -17.16 5.23
CA MET A 96 15.81 -17.02 3.82
C MET A 96 14.57 -17.85 3.43
N SER A 97 14.01 -18.70 4.28
CA SER A 97 12.75 -19.42 4.00
C SER A 97 11.80 -19.41 5.20
N ASP A 98 11.04 -18.32 5.29
CA ASP A 98 9.73 -18.23 5.93
C ASP A 98 9.62 -18.16 7.47
N ASN A 99 8.95 -17.05 7.87
CA ASN A 99 7.94 -16.96 8.93
C ASN A 99 8.39 -16.71 10.38
N GLY A 100 9.11 -15.61 10.59
CA GLY A 100 9.29 -15.03 11.94
C GLY A 100 9.66 -13.55 12.00
N LEU A 101 9.79 -12.86 10.87
CA LEU A 101 9.90 -11.40 10.78
C LEU A 101 8.58 -10.88 10.20
N GLU A 102 7.86 -10.06 10.96
CA GLU A 102 7.04 -9.02 10.34
C GLU A 102 7.93 -8.25 9.35
N GLY A 103 7.47 -8.10 8.11
CA GLY A 103 8.13 -7.18 7.17
C GLY A 103 8.76 -7.78 5.90
N SER A 104 8.08 -8.71 5.24
CA SER A 104 7.93 -8.58 3.78
C SER A 104 6.50 -8.95 3.43
N PHE A 105 5.57 -8.09 3.83
CA PHE A 105 4.21 -8.16 3.32
C PHE A 105 4.26 -8.21 1.79
N ARG A 106 3.41 -9.06 1.17
CA ARG A 106 3.13 -8.90 -0.25
C ARG A 106 2.61 -7.48 -0.47
N PRO A 107 2.74 -6.93 -1.69
CA PRO A 107 2.16 -5.64 -1.98
C PRO A 107 0.67 -5.61 -1.60
N LEU A 108 0.25 -4.46 -1.06
CA LEU A 108 -1.15 -4.15 -0.80
C LEU A 108 -1.82 -3.91 -2.16
N ASN A 109 -2.87 -4.65 -2.48
CA ASN A 109 -3.55 -4.51 -3.77
C ASN A 109 -4.81 -3.67 -3.59
N ILE A 110 -4.94 -2.59 -4.35
CA ILE A 110 -6.07 -1.66 -4.25
C ILE A 110 -6.67 -1.45 -5.62
N LEU A 111 -8.00 -1.55 -5.70
CA LEU A 111 -8.76 -1.22 -6.90
C LEU A 111 -9.46 0.13 -6.70
N LEU A 112 -9.33 1.02 -7.69
CA LEU A 112 -9.86 2.39 -7.62
C LEU A 112 -10.37 2.87 -8.99
N PRO A 113 -11.18 3.92 -9.06
CA PRO A 113 -11.56 4.51 -10.34
C PRO A 113 -10.36 5.23 -10.97
N ALA A 114 -10.24 5.19 -12.30
CA ALA A 114 -9.13 5.80 -13.04
C ALA A 114 -8.93 7.30 -12.72
N VAL A 115 -10.01 8.02 -12.39
CA VAL A 115 -9.98 9.44 -12.02
C VAL A 115 -9.20 9.72 -10.72
N ALA A 116 -9.03 8.72 -9.85
CA ALA A 116 -8.29 8.85 -8.59
C ALA A 116 -6.83 8.38 -8.71
N LEU A 117 -6.45 7.76 -9.83
CA LEU A 117 -5.17 7.05 -9.95
C LEU A 117 -3.95 7.94 -9.72
N SER A 118 -3.93 9.14 -10.30
CA SER A 118 -2.79 10.05 -10.15
C SER A 118 -2.57 10.49 -8.71
N ASP A 119 -3.67 10.77 -7.97
CA ASP A 119 -3.57 11.24 -6.60
C ASP A 119 -3.20 10.09 -5.65
N VAL A 120 -3.83 8.92 -5.81
CA VAL A 120 -3.56 7.74 -4.97
C VAL A 120 -2.18 7.17 -5.25
N GLN A 121 -1.66 7.24 -6.49
CA GLN A 121 -0.29 6.80 -6.79
C GLN A 121 0.75 7.61 -6.03
N ARG A 122 0.56 8.94 -5.93
CA ARG A 122 1.46 9.79 -5.15
C ARG A 122 1.46 9.42 -3.66
N VAL A 123 0.29 9.12 -3.10
CA VAL A 123 0.17 8.64 -1.71
C VAL A 123 0.81 7.26 -1.55
N ALA A 124 0.65 6.36 -2.52
CA ALA A 124 1.29 5.04 -2.55
C ALA A 124 2.82 5.12 -2.56
N ASP A 125 3.39 6.01 -3.36
CA ASP A 125 4.84 6.21 -3.43
C ASP A 125 5.39 6.74 -2.09
N GLU A 126 4.72 7.73 -1.49
CA GLU A 126 5.10 8.28 -0.18
C GLU A 126 4.96 7.25 0.94
N TYR A 127 3.86 6.49 0.95
CA TYR A 127 3.61 5.43 1.92
C TYR A 127 4.66 4.32 1.82
N ALA A 128 5.03 3.91 0.60
CA ALA A 128 6.08 2.91 0.38
C ALA A 128 7.45 3.40 0.83
N LEU A 129 7.77 4.69 0.64
CA LEU A 129 9.01 5.29 1.14
C LEU A 129 9.08 5.35 2.67
N GLN A 130 7.95 5.62 3.32
CA GLN A 130 7.88 5.76 4.79
C GLN A 130 7.86 4.41 5.51
N THR A 131 7.14 3.43 4.96
CA THR A 131 6.85 2.16 5.65
C THR A 131 7.60 0.96 5.06
N GLY A 132 8.13 1.08 3.84
CA GLY A 132 8.64 -0.07 3.07
C GLY A 132 7.56 -0.95 2.45
N GLN A 133 6.27 -0.71 2.74
CA GLN A 133 5.15 -1.46 2.20
C GLN A 133 4.85 -1.02 0.76
N LYS A 134 5.00 -1.95 -0.20
CA LYS A 134 4.59 -1.69 -1.58
C LYS A 134 3.07 -1.69 -1.71
N VAL A 135 2.55 -0.83 -2.58
CA VAL A 135 1.13 -0.74 -2.92
C VAL A 135 0.98 -0.91 -4.44
N ASN A 136 0.17 -1.86 -4.85
CA ASN A 136 -0.21 -2.10 -6.25
C ASN A 136 -1.58 -1.50 -6.49
N LEU A 137 -1.66 -0.57 -7.44
CA LEU A 137 -2.88 0.10 -7.83
C LEU A 137 -3.42 -0.50 -9.13
N ALA A 138 -4.65 -0.99 -9.09
CA ALA A 138 -5.44 -1.32 -10.27
C ALA A 138 -6.51 -0.26 -10.47
N SER A 139 -6.81 0.07 -11.73
CA SER A 139 -7.87 1.03 -12.02
C SER A 139 -8.79 0.60 -13.15
N VAL A 140 -10.05 1.00 -13.04
CA VAL A 140 -11.10 0.81 -14.05
C VAL A 140 -11.82 2.14 -14.31
N PRO A 141 -12.55 2.28 -15.43
CA PRO A 141 -13.40 3.44 -15.65
C PRO A 141 -14.32 3.69 -14.45
N HIS A 142 -14.53 4.97 -14.10
CA HIS A 142 -15.29 5.35 -12.90
C HIS A 142 -16.70 4.71 -12.84
N GLN A 143 -17.37 4.56 -13.98
CA GLN A 143 -18.70 3.95 -14.07
C GLN A 143 -18.71 2.43 -13.86
N GLU A 144 -17.56 1.76 -14.00
CA GLU A 144 -17.43 0.30 -13.90
C GLU A 144 -16.99 -0.16 -12.50
N ILE A 145 -16.54 0.77 -11.64
CA ILE A 145 -15.90 0.45 -10.36
C ILE A 145 -16.76 -0.44 -9.46
N LEU A 146 -18.05 -0.11 -9.29
CA LEU A 146 -18.95 -0.88 -8.44
C LEU A 146 -19.13 -2.32 -8.96
N ASN A 147 -19.32 -2.48 -10.26
CA ASN A 147 -19.50 -3.79 -10.88
C ASN A 147 -18.24 -4.64 -10.77
N GLU A 148 -17.06 -4.04 -10.96
CA GLU A 148 -15.79 -4.74 -10.82
C GLU A 148 -15.54 -5.16 -9.36
N ILE A 149 -15.86 -4.30 -8.38
CA ILE A 149 -15.76 -4.65 -6.95
C ILE A 149 -16.64 -5.86 -6.64
N LEU A 150 -17.91 -5.81 -7.03
CA LEU A 150 -18.87 -6.90 -6.77
C LEU A 150 -18.41 -8.21 -7.44
N PHE A 151 -17.99 -8.13 -8.72
CA PHE A 151 -17.53 -9.29 -9.47
C PHE A 151 -16.27 -9.92 -8.86
N THR A 152 -15.27 -9.10 -8.50
CA THR A 152 -14.01 -9.60 -7.95
C THR A 152 -14.16 -10.10 -6.52
N ALA A 153 -15.02 -9.50 -5.71
CA ALA A 153 -15.34 -10.00 -4.38
C ALA A 153 -16.05 -11.36 -4.41
N GLU A 154 -16.83 -11.66 -5.45
CA GLU A 154 -17.48 -12.96 -5.61
C GLU A 154 -16.53 -14.02 -6.20
N THR A 155 -15.80 -13.68 -7.27
CA THR A 155 -15.01 -14.65 -8.03
C THR A 155 -13.60 -14.86 -7.51
N ALA A 156 -13.01 -13.83 -6.89
CA ALA A 156 -11.63 -13.83 -6.41
C ALA A 156 -11.47 -12.93 -5.17
N PRO A 157 -12.14 -13.28 -4.04
CA PRO A 157 -12.37 -12.42 -2.88
C PRO A 157 -11.12 -11.85 -2.19
N ARG A 158 -9.94 -12.39 -2.46
CA ARG A 158 -8.66 -11.98 -1.87
C ARG A 158 -7.71 -11.31 -2.86
N THR A 159 -8.23 -10.88 -4.01
CA THR A 159 -7.43 -10.19 -5.04
C THR A 159 -7.02 -8.80 -4.57
N TYR A 160 -7.98 -8.07 -4.00
CA TYR A 160 -7.80 -6.71 -3.49
C TYR A 160 -7.97 -6.68 -1.97
N ASP A 161 -7.15 -5.90 -1.29
CA ASP A 161 -7.21 -5.70 0.16
C ASP A 161 -8.10 -4.52 0.55
N ALA A 162 -8.24 -3.56 -0.37
CA ALA A 162 -9.14 -2.43 -0.26
C ALA A 162 -9.66 -2.01 -1.63
N TRP A 163 -10.76 -1.27 -1.59
CA TRP A 163 -11.39 -0.65 -2.74
C TRP A 163 -11.56 0.83 -2.48
N VAL A 164 -11.51 1.61 -3.55
CA VAL A 164 -11.83 3.03 -3.53
C VAL A 164 -13.00 3.23 -4.49
N ALA A 165 -14.10 3.78 -4.00
CA ALA A 165 -15.33 3.98 -4.79
C ALA A 165 -16.13 5.17 -4.27
N ASP A 166 -17.18 5.56 -4.97
CA ASP A 166 -18.09 6.60 -4.49
C ASP A 166 -18.79 6.19 -3.21
N ALA A 167 -19.07 7.18 -2.37
CA ALA A 167 -19.82 7.00 -1.15
C ALA A 167 -21.24 6.44 -1.39
N SER A 168 -21.77 6.54 -2.61
CA SER A 168 -23.05 5.94 -3.02
C SER A 168 -23.04 4.40 -3.02
N ALA A 169 -21.88 3.77 -3.19
CA ALA A 169 -21.71 2.31 -3.22
C ALA A 169 -21.82 1.65 -1.84
N LEU A 170 -21.80 2.41 -0.74
CA LEU A 170 -21.79 1.86 0.61
C LEU A 170 -22.97 0.94 0.91
N ALA A 171 -24.16 1.24 0.40
CA ALA A 171 -25.34 0.40 0.64
C ALA A 171 -25.20 -0.98 -0.05
N ASP A 172 -24.79 -1.00 -1.31
CA ASP A 172 -24.57 -2.22 -2.08
C ASP A 172 -23.46 -3.08 -1.44
N LEU A 173 -22.37 -2.45 -0.98
CA LEU A 173 -21.19 -3.14 -0.44
C LEU A 173 -21.34 -3.58 1.02
N ALA A 174 -21.96 -2.76 1.88
CA ALA A 174 -22.13 -3.05 3.31
C ALA A 174 -23.32 -3.96 3.61
N TYR A 175 -24.44 -3.79 2.89
CA TYR A 175 -25.69 -4.49 3.16
C TYR A 175 -25.90 -5.68 2.22
N GLN A 176 -25.92 -5.43 0.91
CA GLN A 176 -26.28 -6.45 -0.07
C GLN A 176 -25.17 -7.48 -0.25
N ALA A 177 -23.93 -7.03 -0.46
CA ALA A 177 -22.78 -7.90 -0.63
C ALA A 177 -22.12 -8.27 0.72
N ASN A 178 -22.15 -7.38 1.72
CA ASN A 178 -21.52 -7.56 3.03
C ASN A 178 -20.02 -7.90 2.94
N ILE A 179 -19.30 -7.17 2.07
CA ILE A 179 -17.88 -7.43 1.74
C ILE A 179 -16.92 -6.39 2.31
N ILE A 180 -17.40 -5.28 2.85
CA ILE A 180 -16.56 -4.24 3.46
C ILE A 180 -16.55 -4.33 4.99
N ALA A 181 -15.39 -4.07 5.59
CA ALA A 181 -15.19 -4.17 7.03
C ALA A 181 -15.69 -2.92 7.77
N PRO A 182 -16.32 -3.06 8.95
CA PRO A 182 -16.59 -1.92 9.82
C PRO A 182 -15.26 -1.37 10.37
N LEU A 183 -15.13 -0.05 10.37
CA LEU A 183 -13.88 0.66 10.68
C LEU A 183 -13.87 1.36 12.04
N ASP A 184 -14.96 1.29 12.81
CA ASP A 184 -15.09 1.97 14.11
C ASP A 184 -13.92 1.64 15.08
N SER A 185 -13.51 0.36 15.13
CA SER A 185 -12.40 -0.08 15.98
C SER A 185 -11.03 0.38 15.46
N PHE A 186 -10.84 0.42 14.14
CA PHE A 186 -9.61 0.93 13.54
C PHE A 186 -9.45 2.42 13.86
N ILE A 187 -10.49 3.21 13.63
CA ILE A 187 -10.53 4.66 13.90
C ILE A 187 -10.35 4.96 15.39
N THR A 188 -11.00 4.21 16.28
CA THR A 188 -10.86 4.43 17.72
C THR A 188 -9.43 4.19 18.21
N ASN A 189 -8.69 3.29 17.54
CA ASN A 189 -7.31 2.94 17.87
C ASN A 189 -6.27 3.76 17.10
N ASP A 190 -6.69 4.71 16.26
CA ASP A 190 -5.83 5.59 15.47
C ASP A 190 -6.09 7.06 15.83
N PRO A 191 -5.41 7.59 16.88
CA PRO A 191 -5.55 8.99 17.25
C PRO A 191 -4.95 9.94 16.20
N ASP A 192 -3.97 9.48 15.40
CA ASP A 192 -3.24 10.30 14.43
C ASP A 192 -4.10 10.62 13.21
N PHE A 193 -5.05 9.74 12.86
CA PHE A 193 -6.06 10.01 11.86
C PHE A 193 -6.95 11.22 12.21
N ASN A 194 -7.03 11.57 13.48
CA ASN A 194 -7.76 12.72 14.03
C ASN A 194 -9.21 12.79 13.54
N TRP A 195 -9.98 11.74 13.85
CA TRP A 195 -11.39 11.63 13.44
C TRP A 195 -12.25 12.85 13.79
N PRO A 196 -12.15 13.50 14.97
CA PRO A 196 -12.95 14.68 15.30
C PRO A 196 -12.77 15.86 14.33
N ASP A 197 -11.63 15.95 13.64
CA ASP A 197 -11.36 16.97 12.63
C ASP A 197 -12.10 16.73 11.31
N MET A 198 -12.72 15.58 11.09
CA MET A 198 -13.55 15.36 9.90
C MET A 198 -14.84 16.18 9.96
N LEU A 199 -15.26 16.73 8.80
CA LEU A 199 -16.54 17.42 8.66
C LEU A 199 -17.70 16.57 9.21
N ARG A 200 -18.70 17.24 9.79
CA ARG A 200 -19.87 16.55 10.38
C ARG A 200 -20.54 15.62 9.38
N TYR A 201 -20.84 16.12 8.18
CA TYR A 201 -21.44 15.32 7.11
C TYR A 201 -20.62 14.06 6.79
N VAL A 202 -19.30 14.18 6.73
CA VAL A 202 -18.41 13.05 6.43
C VAL A 202 -18.59 11.95 7.47
N ARG A 203 -18.52 12.32 8.76
CA ARG A 203 -18.63 11.38 9.88
C ARG A 203 -20.03 10.78 10.07
N THR A 204 -21.08 11.55 9.83
CA THR A 204 -22.45 11.11 10.15
C THR A 204 -23.18 10.49 8.97
N SER A 205 -22.68 10.72 7.75
CA SER A 205 -23.38 10.38 6.52
C SER A 205 -22.43 9.82 5.48
N ALA A 206 -21.39 10.56 5.04
CA ALA A 206 -20.60 10.15 3.87
C ALA A 206 -19.92 8.77 4.01
N VAL A 207 -19.38 8.41 5.17
CA VAL A 207 -18.75 7.10 5.36
C VAL A 207 -19.50 6.18 6.32
N THR A 208 -20.72 6.56 6.69
CA THR A 208 -21.50 5.90 7.76
C THR A 208 -22.77 5.28 7.19
N PHE A 209 -22.92 3.98 7.44
CA PHE A 209 -24.08 3.19 7.04
C PHE A 209 -24.60 2.43 8.27
N ASN A 210 -25.91 2.48 8.51
CA ASN A 210 -26.54 1.90 9.70
C ASN A 210 -25.82 2.27 11.02
N LYS A 211 -25.42 3.55 11.16
CA LYS A 211 -24.73 4.13 12.32
C LYS A 211 -23.35 3.53 12.61
N GLN A 212 -22.75 2.80 11.68
CA GLN A 212 -21.38 2.29 11.74
C GLN A 212 -20.55 2.87 10.61
N VAL A 213 -19.24 3.06 10.84
CA VAL A 213 -18.34 3.62 9.85
C VAL A 213 -17.78 2.50 8.98
N TYR A 214 -17.90 2.63 7.66
CA TYR A 214 -17.46 1.60 6.69
C TYR A 214 -16.38 2.08 5.73
N GLY A 215 -15.95 3.33 5.85
CA GLY A 215 -14.95 3.88 4.95
C GLY A 215 -14.13 5.02 5.51
N VAL A 216 -13.04 5.30 4.82
CA VAL A 216 -12.13 6.41 5.05
C VAL A 216 -12.34 7.43 3.92
N PRO A 217 -12.60 8.71 4.21
CA PRO A 217 -12.78 9.73 3.17
C PRO A 217 -11.45 10.05 2.49
N GLU A 218 -11.36 9.77 1.18
CA GLU A 218 -10.23 10.15 0.33
C GLU A 218 -10.43 11.56 -0.26
N SER A 219 -11.69 11.91 -0.52
CA SER A 219 -12.09 13.24 -0.94
C SER A 219 -13.52 13.54 -0.50
N PHE A 220 -13.92 14.79 -0.62
CA PHE A 220 -15.29 15.25 -0.46
C PHE A 220 -15.57 16.25 -1.57
N ASP A 221 -16.75 16.19 -2.18
CA ASP A 221 -17.15 17.20 -3.15
C ASP A 221 -18.50 17.80 -2.79
N ILE A 222 -18.55 19.13 -2.85
CA ILE A 222 -19.74 19.91 -2.56
C ILE A 222 -19.96 20.86 -3.73
N SER A 223 -21.17 20.82 -4.28
CA SER A 223 -21.48 21.66 -5.42
C SER A 223 -21.60 23.13 -5.01
N GLY A 224 -20.94 24.01 -5.74
CA GLY A 224 -20.95 25.44 -5.53
C GLY A 224 -21.36 26.22 -6.78
N MET A 225 -21.68 27.49 -6.57
CA MET A 225 -21.78 28.49 -7.63
C MET A 225 -20.58 29.41 -7.57
N TYR A 226 -19.95 29.64 -8.70
CA TYR A 226 -18.80 30.53 -8.82
C TYR A 226 -19.08 31.53 -9.92
N PHE A 227 -18.56 32.75 -9.78
CA PHE A 227 -18.91 33.85 -10.69
C PHE A 227 -17.79 34.87 -10.82
N ARG A 228 -17.85 35.67 -11.90
CA ARG A 228 -16.95 36.78 -12.18
C ARG A 228 -17.45 38.07 -11.51
N LYS A 229 -16.76 38.51 -10.45
CA LYS A 229 -17.10 39.71 -9.68
C LYS A 229 -17.04 40.98 -10.53
N ASP A 230 -16.04 41.08 -11.37
CA ASP A 230 -15.85 42.18 -12.31
C ASP A 230 -16.99 42.27 -13.35
N VAL A 231 -17.42 41.13 -13.90
CA VAL A 231 -18.57 41.05 -14.81
C VAL A 231 -19.87 41.47 -14.11
N PHE A 232 -20.08 41.00 -12.88
CA PHE A 232 -21.24 41.38 -12.07
C PHE A 232 -21.23 42.87 -11.73
N ALA A 233 -20.07 43.40 -11.33
CA ALA A 233 -19.91 44.82 -11.00
C ALA A 233 -20.14 45.72 -12.23
N ALA A 234 -19.62 45.34 -13.41
CA ALA A 234 -19.80 46.08 -14.65
C ALA A 234 -21.28 46.21 -15.08
N LYS A 235 -22.11 45.25 -14.68
CA LYS A 235 -23.55 45.22 -14.97
C LYS A 235 -24.43 45.55 -13.77
N ASN A 236 -23.83 45.91 -12.62
CA ASN A 236 -24.52 46.17 -11.36
C ASN A 236 -25.48 45.04 -10.94
N LEU A 237 -25.02 43.79 -11.08
CA LEU A 237 -25.78 42.58 -10.79
C LEU A 237 -25.54 42.12 -9.35
N THR A 238 -26.58 41.56 -8.73
CA THR A 238 -26.47 40.91 -7.42
C THR A 238 -26.29 39.40 -7.59
N VAL A 239 -25.64 38.77 -6.60
CA VAL A 239 -25.44 37.31 -6.62
C VAL A 239 -26.80 36.61 -6.49
N PRO A 240 -27.18 35.74 -7.45
CA PRO A 240 -28.50 35.11 -7.45
C PRO A 240 -28.64 34.09 -6.32
N SER A 241 -29.76 34.14 -5.60
CA SER A 241 -30.07 33.18 -4.52
C SER A 241 -31.05 32.11 -4.92
N THR A 242 -31.84 32.34 -5.97
CA THR A 242 -32.85 31.41 -6.49
C THR A 242 -32.54 31.01 -7.92
N TRP A 243 -33.06 29.86 -8.35
CA TRP A 243 -32.90 29.41 -9.73
C TRP A 243 -33.49 30.39 -10.76
N ASP A 244 -34.56 31.10 -10.39
CA ASP A 244 -35.17 32.12 -11.24
C ASP A 244 -34.30 33.39 -11.31
N ASP A 245 -33.73 33.84 -10.18
CA ASP A 245 -32.75 34.94 -10.17
C ASP A 245 -31.56 34.61 -11.06
N LEU A 246 -31.05 33.37 -10.98
CA LEU A 246 -29.94 32.92 -11.79
C LEU A 246 -30.29 32.97 -13.28
N LEU A 247 -31.50 32.55 -13.65
CA LEU A 247 -31.95 32.57 -15.04
C LEU A 247 -32.08 34.01 -15.56
N GLU A 248 -32.53 34.96 -14.74
CA GLU A 248 -32.59 36.38 -15.08
C GLU A 248 -31.19 36.97 -15.28
N VAL A 249 -30.29 36.76 -14.32
CA VAL A 249 -28.88 37.18 -14.41
C VAL A 249 -28.22 36.58 -15.64
N ALA A 250 -28.40 35.27 -15.87
CA ALA A 250 -27.85 34.59 -17.03
C ALA A 250 -28.43 35.14 -18.34
N SER A 251 -29.69 35.56 -18.38
CA SER A 251 -30.27 36.16 -19.59
C SER A 251 -29.68 37.53 -19.89
N ILE A 252 -29.33 38.33 -18.86
CA ILE A 252 -28.69 39.64 -19.02
C ILE A 252 -27.25 39.50 -19.54
N LEU A 253 -26.54 38.48 -19.08
CA LEU A 253 -25.14 38.22 -19.42
C LEU A 253 -24.95 37.56 -20.80
N ASN A 254 -25.97 36.93 -21.35
CA ASN A 254 -25.76 36.04 -22.49
C ASN A 254 -25.46 36.82 -23.78
N GLY A 255 -24.37 36.48 -24.46
CA GLY A 255 -23.93 37.12 -25.70
C GLY A 255 -23.21 38.45 -25.49
N THR A 256 -22.92 38.86 -24.26
CA THR A 256 -22.02 39.99 -24.00
C THR A 256 -20.58 39.51 -23.90
N ASP A 257 -19.64 40.30 -24.42
CA ASP A 257 -18.21 40.02 -24.42
C ASP A 257 -17.59 40.38 -23.05
N PHE A 258 -17.11 39.39 -22.31
CA PHE A 258 -16.48 39.55 -20.99
C PHE A 258 -14.96 39.36 -21.01
N ASP A 259 -14.43 38.65 -22.02
CA ASP A 259 -13.00 38.38 -22.16
C ASP A 259 -12.30 39.39 -23.10
N GLY A 260 -13.07 40.22 -23.81
CA GLY A 260 -12.61 41.29 -24.68
C GLY A 260 -12.15 40.81 -26.04
N ASP A 261 -12.52 39.60 -26.45
CA ASP A 261 -12.12 39.00 -27.73
C ASP A 261 -12.97 39.47 -28.93
N GLY A 262 -14.06 40.20 -28.67
CA GLY A 262 -14.98 40.74 -29.67
C GLY A 262 -16.12 39.80 -30.06
N ASP A 263 -16.15 38.57 -29.54
CA ASP A 263 -17.23 37.61 -29.69
C ASP A 263 -18.13 37.61 -28.43
N GLY A 264 -19.39 37.20 -28.61
CA GLY A 264 -20.33 37.12 -27.48
C GLY A 264 -20.08 35.87 -26.62
N ASP A 265 -19.96 36.05 -25.30
CA ASP A 265 -19.74 34.95 -24.36
C ASP A 265 -21.03 34.30 -23.87
N TYR A 266 -20.89 33.12 -23.30
CA TYR A 266 -21.99 32.43 -22.64
C TYR A 266 -22.09 32.87 -21.18
N SER A 267 -23.30 32.88 -20.65
CA SER A 267 -23.50 33.27 -19.25
C SER A 267 -23.05 32.20 -18.28
N VAL A 268 -23.37 30.93 -18.60
CA VAL A 268 -23.27 29.82 -17.67
C VAL A 268 -22.40 28.71 -18.24
N CYS A 269 -21.47 28.23 -17.43
CA CYS A 269 -20.79 26.97 -17.60
C CYS A 269 -21.37 25.96 -16.60
N TRP A 270 -22.30 25.13 -17.08
CA TRP A 270 -22.99 24.10 -16.31
C TRP A 270 -23.15 22.88 -17.22
N GLY A 271 -22.84 21.67 -16.74
CA GLY A 271 -22.78 20.44 -17.56
C GLY A 271 -24.14 19.90 -18.02
N ILE A 272 -25.00 20.74 -18.59
CA ILE A 272 -26.39 20.43 -18.94
C ILE A 272 -26.70 20.48 -20.44
N ARG A 273 -25.72 20.78 -21.30
CA ARG A 273 -25.89 20.93 -22.75
C ARG A 273 -24.68 20.37 -23.49
N GLY A 274 -24.88 19.59 -24.55
CA GLY A 274 -23.80 19.07 -25.42
C GLY A 274 -23.73 17.54 -25.45
N ASN A 275 -22.54 16.96 -25.61
CA ASN A 275 -22.33 15.53 -25.46
C ASN A 275 -22.16 15.18 -23.98
N ILE A 276 -23.29 14.91 -23.35
CA ILE A 276 -23.48 14.89 -21.90
C ILE A 276 -23.15 13.52 -21.30
N CYS A 277 -22.51 13.53 -20.12
CA CYS A 277 -22.11 12.33 -19.39
C CYS A 277 -23.00 12.06 -18.17
N SER A 278 -22.76 10.94 -17.49
CA SER A 278 -23.50 10.54 -16.28
C SER A 278 -23.60 11.66 -15.23
N ASP A 279 -22.57 12.50 -15.13
CA ASP A 279 -22.46 13.56 -14.14
C ASP A 279 -23.48 14.68 -14.35
N ALA A 280 -24.09 14.80 -15.54
CA ALA A 280 -25.20 15.72 -15.71
C ALA A 280 -26.41 15.33 -14.86
N GLY A 281 -26.57 14.04 -14.52
CA GLY A 281 -27.58 13.63 -13.54
C GLY A 281 -27.47 14.41 -12.22
N VAL A 282 -26.25 14.80 -11.83
CA VAL A 282 -25.99 15.66 -10.66
C VAL A 282 -26.61 17.04 -10.81
N ALA A 283 -26.56 17.64 -12.01
CA ALA A 283 -27.17 18.94 -12.27
C ALA A 283 -28.69 18.93 -12.08
N LEU A 284 -29.38 17.88 -12.55
CA LEU A 284 -30.82 17.75 -12.30
C LEU A 284 -31.09 17.49 -10.81
N ALA A 285 -30.28 16.68 -10.15
CA ALA A 285 -30.42 16.40 -8.73
C ALA A 285 -30.18 17.64 -7.83
N GLN A 286 -29.24 18.53 -8.19
CA GLN A 286 -29.04 19.85 -7.54
C GLN A 286 -30.32 20.70 -7.54
N VAL A 287 -31.04 20.68 -8.67
CA VAL A 287 -32.29 21.42 -8.87
C VAL A 287 -33.46 20.75 -8.12
N LEU A 288 -33.53 19.42 -8.15
CA LEU A 288 -34.59 18.65 -7.50
C LEU A 288 -34.49 18.70 -5.97
N ALA A 289 -33.29 18.54 -5.41
CA ALA A 289 -33.10 18.48 -3.95
C ALA A 289 -33.60 19.75 -3.26
N GLY A 290 -33.35 20.94 -3.85
CA GLY A 290 -33.85 22.21 -3.32
C GLY A 290 -35.37 22.37 -3.37
N ARG A 291 -36.08 21.52 -4.13
CA ARG A 291 -37.55 21.49 -4.22
C ARG A 291 -38.20 20.45 -3.31
N THR A 292 -37.52 19.34 -3.03
CA THR A 292 -38.14 18.17 -2.36
C THR A 292 -37.62 17.90 -0.94
N GLN A 293 -36.39 18.33 -0.63
CA GLN A 293 -35.80 18.16 0.69
C GLN A 293 -35.90 19.45 1.51
N THR A 294 -36.54 19.39 2.67
CA THR A 294 -36.75 20.57 3.53
C THR A 294 -36.37 20.36 4.99
N HIS A 295 -36.19 19.11 5.43
CA HIS A 295 -35.96 18.74 6.84
C HIS A 295 -34.63 17.99 7.05
N GLY A 296 -33.63 18.27 6.21
CA GLY A 296 -32.31 17.64 6.29
C GLY A 296 -32.19 16.29 5.59
N ILE A 297 -30.97 15.75 5.63
CA ILE A 297 -30.55 14.52 4.93
C ILE A 297 -31.55 13.37 5.15
N ARG A 298 -32.00 13.20 6.39
CA ARG A 298 -32.89 12.10 6.80
C ARG A 298 -34.28 12.16 6.20
N SER A 299 -34.68 13.29 5.62
CA SER A 299 -35.99 13.42 4.96
C SER A 299 -36.02 12.85 3.55
N GLY A 300 -34.84 12.60 2.94
CA GLY A 300 -34.73 12.14 1.55
C GLY A 300 -35.15 13.21 0.54
N TRP A 301 -34.51 13.19 -0.64
CA TRP A 301 -34.80 14.16 -1.70
C TRP A 301 -35.43 13.52 -2.95
N LEU A 302 -35.16 12.25 -3.25
CA LEU A 302 -35.79 11.53 -4.36
C LEU A 302 -36.93 10.63 -3.91
N PHE A 303 -36.71 9.87 -2.83
CA PHE A 303 -37.68 8.93 -2.26
C PHE A 303 -38.04 9.30 -0.83
N ASP A 304 -39.30 9.10 -0.46
CA ASP A 304 -39.73 9.19 0.92
C ASP A 304 -39.17 7.99 1.71
N PRO A 305 -38.42 8.23 2.81
CA PRO A 305 -37.86 7.16 3.62
C PRO A 305 -38.91 6.36 4.40
N ALA A 306 -40.17 6.79 4.44
CA ALA A 306 -41.25 6.04 5.07
C ALA A 306 -41.70 4.83 4.22
N ASP A 307 -41.74 4.98 2.89
CA ASP A 307 -42.42 4.01 2.01
C ASP A 307 -41.84 3.88 0.59
N MET A 308 -40.69 4.49 0.30
CA MET A 308 -40.09 4.55 -1.04
C MET A 308 -40.96 5.24 -2.10
N GLN A 309 -41.96 6.04 -1.73
CA GLN A 309 -42.69 6.84 -2.71
C GLN A 309 -41.76 7.85 -3.37
N LEU A 310 -41.85 7.95 -4.70
CA LEU A 310 -41.11 8.95 -5.46
C LEU A 310 -41.63 10.34 -5.12
N LEU A 311 -40.78 11.19 -4.55
CA LEU A 311 -41.11 12.57 -4.20
C LEU A 311 -41.18 13.45 -5.46
N GLY A 312 -40.42 13.10 -6.49
CA GLY A 312 -40.47 13.75 -7.79
C GLY A 312 -41.61 13.24 -8.67
N SER A 313 -42.87 13.40 -8.28
CA SER A 313 -43.99 13.18 -9.23
C SER A 313 -43.84 14.12 -10.44
N SER A 314 -44.43 13.77 -11.59
CA SER A 314 -44.32 14.51 -12.87
C SER A 314 -44.26 16.04 -12.75
N VAL A 315 -45.02 16.67 -11.85
CA VAL A 315 -45.02 18.13 -11.62
C VAL A 315 -43.66 18.67 -11.17
N VAL A 316 -42.99 18.00 -10.24
CA VAL A 316 -41.68 18.43 -9.72
C VAL A 316 -40.60 18.20 -10.77
N LEU A 317 -40.61 17.03 -11.41
CA LEU A 317 -39.67 16.68 -12.48
C LEU A 317 -39.83 17.63 -13.67
N GLU A 318 -41.06 17.90 -14.10
CA GLU A 318 -41.35 18.84 -15.19
C GLU A 318 -40.85 20.25 -14.84
N GLY A 319 -41.10 20.73 -13.63
CA GLY A 319 -40.62 22.04 -13.18
C GLY A 319 -39.09 22.16 -13.20
N ALA A 320 -38.39 21.11 -12.75
CA ALA A 320 -36.93 21.06 -12.80
C ALA A 320 -36.38 20.97 -14.23
N LEU A 321 -36.96 20.10 -15.06
CA LEU A 321 -36.57 19.93 -16.46
C LEU A 321 -36.88 21.17 -17.31
N SER A 322 -37.98 21.88 -17.02
CA SER A 322 -38.35 23.15 -17.65
C SER A 322 -37.33 24.24 -17.33
N LEU A 323 -36.84 24.31 -16.10
CA LEU A 323 -35.74 25.21 -15.74
C LEU A 323 -34.46 24.87 -16.53
N VAL A 324 -34.07 23.58 -16.58
CA VAL A 324 -32.90 23.12 -17.34
C VAL A 324 -33.05 23.46 -18.83
N GLN A 325 -34.25 23.27 -19.39
CA GLN A 325 -34.57 23.62 -20.78
C GLN A 325 -34.39 25.11 -21.05
N ARG A 326 -34.84 25.98 -20.14
CA ARG A 326 -34.69 27.44 -20.24
C ARG A 326 -33.24 27.90 -20.06
N MET A 327 -32.46 27.20 -19.22
CA MET A 327 -31.05 27.51 -18.98
C MET A 327 -30.14 27.04 -20.12
N GLY A 328 -30.53 25.98 -20.85
CA GLY A 328 -29.74 25.38 -21.93
C GLY A 328 -29.18 26.39 -22.94
N PRO A 329 -30.00 27.27 -23.56
CA PRO A 329 -29.51 28.27 -24.51
C PRO A 329 -28.46 29.24 -23.96
N LEU A 330 -28.50 29.53 -22.65
CA LEU A 330 -27.59 30.42 -21.92
C LEU A 330 -26.32 29.71 -21.45
N THR A 331 -26.27 28.39 -21.63
CA THR A 331 -25.22 27.52 -21.14
C THR A 331 -24.29 27.11 -22.29
N TRP A 332 -22.99 27.13 -22.02
CA TRP A 332 -21.97 26.67 -22.95
C TRP A 332 -22.15 25.17 -23.27
N PRO A 333 -22.10 24.74 -24.55
CA PRO A 333 -22.18 23.33 -24.91
C PRO A 333 -20.88 22.55 -24.61
N VAL A 334 -20.96 21.45 -23.86
CA VAL A 334 -19.82 20.58 -23.55
C VAL A 334 -19.59 19.50 -24.61
N ASP A 335 -18.32 19.19 -24.87
CA ASP A 335 -17.91 18.09 -25.76
C ASP A 335 -17.28 16.96 -24.93
N GLY A 336 -18.10 15.99 -24.50
CA GLY A 336 -17.66 14.74 -23.86
C GLY A 336 -17.44 14.79 -22.34
N CYS A 337 -17.00 13.65 -21.77
CA CYS A 337 -16.94 13.42 -20.31
C CYS A 337 -15.69 13.95 -19.63
N GLU A 338 -14.60 14.11 -20.37
CA GLU A 338 -13.30 14.47 -19.81
C GLU A 338 -13.04 15.98 -19.76
N SER A 339 -14.08 16.81 -19.96
CA SER A 339 -13.96 18.27 -19.92
C SER A 339 -14.87 18.94 -18.86
N ALA A 340 -14.97 18.34 -17.68
CA ALA A 340 -15.43 19.08 -16.49
C ALA A 340 -14.39 20.19 -16.20
N THR A 341 -14.75 21.39 -16.67
CA THR A 341 -14.04 22.64 -17.00
C THR A 341 -13.38 22.73 -18.36
N SER A 342 -14.13 23.33 -19.26
CA SER A 342 -13.65 23.77 -20.55
C SER A 342 -12.44 24.73 -20.44
N PRO A 343 -11.50 24.69 -21.41
CA PRO A 343 -10.63 25.83 -21.75
C PRO A 343 -11.33 27.19 -21.69
N ASN A 344 -12.65 27.21 -21.94
CA ASN A 344 -13.49 28.39 -21.94
C ASN A 344 -13.64 29.04 -20.55
N ILE A 345 -13.65 28.25 -19.46
CA ILE A 345 -13.58 28.84 -18.12
C ILE A 345 -12.24 29.54 -17.96
N MET A 346 -11.14 28.91 -18.37
CA MET A 346 -9.80 29.52 -18.26
C MET A 346 -9.65 30.76 -19.16
N GLN A 347 -10.33 30.77 -20.31
CA GLN A 347 -10.37 31.88 -21.26
C GLN A 347 -11.31 33.02 -20.85
N GLY A 348 -12.29 32.75 -19.97
CA GLY A 348 -13.21 33.78 -19.46
C GLY A 348 -14.55 33.86 -20.17
N LYS A 349 -14.89 32.87 -21.02
CA LYS A 349 -16.12 32.84 -21.83
C LYS A 349 -17.40 32.48 -21.06
N CYS A 350 -17.32 32.46 -19.74
CA CYS A 350 -18.42 32.14 -18.83
C CYS A 350 -18.41 33.11 -17.63
N GLY A 351 -19.52 33.83 -17.43
CA GLY A 351 -19.69 34.72 -16.26
C GLY A 351 -20.00 33.97 -14.96
N ILE A 352 -20.65 32.81 -15.05
CA ILE A 352 -21.07 31.96 -13.93
C ILE A 352 -20.70 30.51 -14.26
N PHE A 353 -20.24 29.76 -13.26
CA PHE A 353 -20.00 28.33 -13.39
C PHE A 353 -20.52 27.55 -12.18
N LEU A 354 -21.19 26.42 -12.46
CA LEU A 354 -21.93 25.62 -11.47
C LEU A 354 -21.41 24.18 -11.46
N GLY A 355 -21.05 23.68 -10.28
CA GLY A 355 -20.60 22.30 -10.14
C GLY A 355 -19.61 22.10 -9.00
N SER A 356 -18.73 21.10 -9.17
CA SER A 356 -17.68 20.72 -8.22
C SER A 356 -16.66 21.83 -7.96
N ALA A 357 -16.01 21.79 -6.79
CA ALA A 357 -14.93 22.75 -6.47
C ALA A 357 -13.68 22.63 -7.38
N LYS A 358 -13.55 21.54 -8.13
CA LYS A 358 -12.60 21.40 -9.23
C LYS A 358 -12.69 22.59 -10.19
N MET A 359 -13.91 23.08 -10.47
CA MET A 359 -14.12 24.20 -11.39
C MET A 359 -13.51 25.50 -10.88
N TRP A 360 -13.68 25.76 -9.58
CA TRP A 360 -13.06 26.89 -8.91
C TRP A 360 -11.53 26.79 -8.91
N LYS A 361 -10.98 25.61 -8.59
CA LYS A 361 -9.52 25.41 -8.58
C LYS A 361 -8.89 25.63 -9.95
N GLN A 362 -9.53 25.13 -11.01
CA GLN A 362 -9.03 25.34 -12.37
C GLN A 362 -9.07 26.80 -12.78
N ALA A 363 -10.14 27.51 -12.43
CA ALA A 363 -10.21 28.94 -12.65
C ALA A 363 -9.15 29.71 -11.82
N GLN A 364 -8.86 29.31 -10.58
CA GLN A 364 -7.81 29.93 -9.76
C GLN A 364 -6.40 29.70 -10.31
N LEU A 365 -6.10 28.49 -10.77
CA LEU A 365 -4.75 28.10 -11.17
C LEU A 365 -4.42 28.46 -12.62
N PHE A 366 -5.42 28.56 -13.49
CA PHE A 366 -5.19 28.64 -14.93
C PHE A 366 -5.87 29.82 -15.64
N SER A 367 -6.63 30.67 -14.94
CA SER A 367 -7.23 31.87 -15.55
C SER A 367 -6.45 33.15 -15.23
N ALA A 368 -6.55 34.13 -16.14
CA ALA A 368 -5.99 35.47 -15.93
C ALA A 368 -6.76 36.29 -14.88
N PHE A 369 -8.03 35.96 -14.64
CA PHE A 369 -8.96 36.71 -13.78
C PHE A 369 -9.15 36.08 -12.40
N LYS A 370 -8.22 35.23 -11.93
CA LYS A 370 -8.37 34.48 -10.68
C LYS A 370 -8.75 35.31 -9.44
N ALA A 371 -8.31 36.57 -9.36
CA ALA A 371 -8.64 37.48 -8.26
C ALA A 371 -10.12 37.93 -8.28
N GLU A 372 -10.76 37.86 -9.45
CA GLU A 372 -12.14 38.29 -9.67
C GLU A 372 -13.16 37.15 -9.49
N ILE A 373 -12.72 35.97 -9.06
CA ILE A 373 -13.62 34.83 -8.84
C ILE A 373 -14.29 34.96 -7.48
N GLY A 374 -15.62 34.98 -7.47
CA GLY A 374 -16.47 34.86 -6.28
C GLY A 374 -17.01 33.44 -6.08
N THR A 375 -17.41 33.15 -4.85
CA THR A 375 -17.99 31.87 -4.45
C THR A 375 -19.33 32.11 -3.74
N ALA A 376 -20.34 31.33 -4.09
CA ALA A 376 -21.66 31.38 -3.52
C ALA A 376 -22.24 29.96 -3.39
N GLN A 377 -23.23 29.80 -2.51
CA GLN A 377 -24.00 28.57 -2.45
C GLN A 377 -24.81 28.41 -3.74
N LEU A 378 -25.11 27.16 -4.11
CA LEU A 378 -26.05 26.92 -5.20
C LEU A 378 -27.40 27.58 -4.93
N PRO A 379 -28.09 28.05 -5.99
CA PRO A 379 -29.41 28.64 -5.84
C PRO A 379 -30.43 27.67 -5.23
N GLY A 380 -31.35 28.21 -4.45
CA GLY A 380 -32.46 27.47 -3.84
C GLY A 380 -33.78 27.65 -4.59
N SER A 381 -34.84 27.13 -3.99
CA SER A 381 -36.21 27.24 -4.49
C SER A 381 -37.10 28.00 -3.50
N THR A 382 -37.95 28.88 -4.01
CA THR A 382 -39.02 29.54 -3.24
C THR A 382 -40.26 28.67 -3.09
N HIS A 383 -40.40 27.64 -3.95
CA HIS A 383 -41.48 26.66 -3.90
C HIS A 383 -40.93 25.28 -3.61
N VAL A 384 -41.59 24.56 -2.72
CA VAL A 384 -41.20 23.20 -2.30
C VAL A 384 -42.38 22.25 -2.45
N LEU A 385 -42.09 20.96 -2.54
CA LEU A 385 -43.10 19.92 -2.58
C LEU A 385 -43.78 19.79 -1.21
N ASP A 386 -45.09 19.99 -1.18
CA ASP A 386 -45.92 19.51 -0.09
C ASP A 386 -46.22 18.03 -0.31
N ARG A 387 -45.59 17.15 0.47
CA ARG A 387 -45.68 15.69 0.27
C ARG A 387 -47.11 15.16 0.42
N ALA A 388 -47.94 15.79 1.26
CA ALA A 388 -49.32 15.36 1.50
C ALA A 388 -50.24 15.64 0.29
N SER A 389 -50.14 16.82 -0.31
CA SER A 389 -50.92 17.18 -1.50
C SER A 389 -50.26 16.80 -2.83
N SER A 390 -48.97 16.45 -2.82
CA SER A 390 -48.14 16.26 -4.02
C SER A 390 -48.10 17.49 -4.94
N GLN A 391 -48.22 18.70 -4.37
CA GLN A 391 -48.18 19.97 -5.10
C GLN A 391 -46.98 20.82 -4.70
N MET A 392 -46.52 21.65 -5.63
CA MET A 392 -45.52 22.68 -5.36
C MET A 392 -46.20 23.85 -4.66
N VAL A 393 -45.75 24.19 -3.46
CA VAL A 393 -46.30 25.28 -2.63
C VAL A 393 -45.20 26.26 -2.21
N PRO A 394 -45.53 27.52 -1.91
CA PRO A 394 -44.57 28.46 -1.37
C PRO A 394 -43.95 27.95 -0.07
N CYS A 395 -42.65 28.21 0.06
CA CYS A 395 -41.87 27.87 1.23
C CYS A 395 -42.24 28.79 2.41
N ASP A 396 -42.49 28.21 3.58
CA ASP A 396 -42.72 28.94 4.83
C ASP A 396 -41.90 28.33 5.99
N VAL A 397 -41.91 28.99 7.14
CA VAL A 397 -41.10 28.60 8.31
C VAL A 397 -41.44 27.20 8.83
N GLN A 398 -42.67 26.72 8.61
CA GLN A 398 -43.09 25.39 9.06
C GLN A 398 -42.66 24.31 8.06
N ARG A 399 -42.84 24.55 6.75
CA ARG A 399 -42.49 23.59 5.69
C ARG A 399 -40.99 23.55 5.42
N CYS A 400 -40.30 24.67 5.59
CA CYS A 400 -38.89 24.85 5.32
C CYS A 400 -38.17 25.48 6.54
N PRO A 401 -37.95 24.71 7.62
CA PRO A 401 -37.33 25.24 8.84
C PRO A 401 -35.91 25.81 8.65
N HIS A 402 -35.25 25.45 7.54
CA HIS A 402 -33.89 25.87 7.20
C HIS A 402 -33.84 26.91 6.06
N ALA A 403 -34.97 27.46 5.63
CA ALA A 403 -35.00 28.46 4.57
C ALA A 403 -34.54 29.83 5.09
N THR A 404 -33.85 30.57 4.22
CA THR A 404 -33.38 31.93 4.51
C THR A 404 -34.17 32.96 3.72
N PRO A 405 -34.50 34.14 4.29
CA PRO A 405 -35.14 35.21 3.53
C PRO A 405 -34.19 35.78 2.47
N HIS A 406 -34.71 36.05 1.27
CA HIS A 406 -34.00 36.68 0.17
C HIS A 406 -34.87 37.75 -0.49
N THR A 407 -34.26 38.85 -0.92
CA THR A 407 -34.94 39.91 -1.66
C THR A 407 -34.80 39.64 -3.15
N MET A 408 -35.90 39.31 -3.79
CA MET A 408 -35.99 39.05 -5.23
C MET A 408 -35.77 40.34 -6.03
N TYR A 409 -35.52 40.22 -7.34
CA TYR A 409 -35.33 41.36 -8.25
C TYR A 409 -36.56 42.29 -8.34
N ASP A 410 -37.76 41.76 -8.12
CA ASP A 410 -39.01 42.56 -8.05
C ASP A 410 -39.19 43.31 -6.71
N GLY A 411 -38.23 43.18 -5.79
CA GLY A 411 -38.26 43.77 -4.45
C GLY A 411 -39.06 42.97 -3.42
N SER A 412 -39.69 41.85 -3.80
CA SER A 412 -40.37 40.97 -2.85
C SER A 412 -39.38 40.20 -1.98
N VAL A 413 -39.74 39.94 -0.72
CA VAL A 413 -38.94 39.09 0.18
C VAL A 413 -39.58 37.71 0.26
N GLN A 414 -38.86 36.68 -0.16
CA GLN A 414 -39.31 35.30 -0.15
C GLN A 414 -38.35 34.40 0.64
N LEU A 415 -38.88 33.33 1.22
CA LEU A 415 -38.05 32.30 1.85
C LEU A 415 -37.49 31.36 0.80
N VAL A 416 -36.19 31.14 0.84
CA VAL A 416 -35.47 30.29 -0.11
C VAL A 416 -35.02 29.01 0.59
N ASN A 417 -35.60 27.89 0.17
CA ASN A 417 -35.15 26.57 0.57
C ASN A 417 -33.91 26.18 -0.24
N ARG A 418 -32.79 25.92 0.44
CA ARG A 418 -31.59 25.34 -0.17
C ARG A 418 -31.42 23.93 0.34
N ALA A 419 -31.03 23.05 -0.57
CA ALA A 419 -30.49 21.75 -0.21
C ALA A 419 -29.14 21.60 -0.92
N PRO A 420 -28.09 22.27 -0.40
CA PRO A 420 -26.76 22.16 -1.00
C PRO A 420 -26.37 20.70 -1.06
N SER A 421 -25.77 20.31 -2.18
CA SER A 421 -25.79 18.92 -2.57
C SER A 421 -24.38 18.39 -2.69
N CYS A 422 -24.09 17.31 -1.97
CA CYS A 422 -22.83 16.58 -2.05
C CYS A 422 -22.98 15.39 -2.98
N LEU A 423 -23.58 15.59 -4.16
CA LEU A 423 -24.14 14.54 -5.05
C LEU A 423 -23.10 13.74 -5.85
N ILE A 424 -21.83 13.97 -5.55
CA ILE A 424 -20.71 13.04 -5.75
C ILE A 424 -19.98 13.03 -4.41
N GLY A 425 -20.59 12.45 -3.37
CA GLY A 425 -20.33 12.69 -1.95
C GLY A 425 -19.02 12.14 -1.40
N GLY A 426 -17.97 12.30 -2.19
CA GLY A 426 -16.61 11.92 -1.90
C GLY A 426 -16.29 10.54 -2.43
N ILE A 427 -15.01 10.39 -2.74
CA ILE A 427 -14.40 9.09 -2.93
C ILE A 427 -14.06 8.53 -1.54
N VAL A 428 -14.39 7.26 -1.32
CA VAL A 428 -14.26 6.58 -0.04
C VAL A 428 -13.40 5.34 -0.22
N GLY A 429 -12.35 5.23 0.60
CA GLY A 429 -11.57 4.01 0.78
C GLY A 429 -12.30 3.04 1.70
N MET A 430 -12.42 1.78 1.28
CA MET A 430 -13.13 0.73 1.98
C MET A 430 -12.24 -0.50 2.11
N VAL A 431 -12.16 -1.07 3.31
CA VAL A 431 -11.32 -2.24 3.57
C VAL A 431 -12.08 -3.52 3.26
N ASN A 432 -11.45 -4.44 2.53
CA ASN A 432 -12.03 -5.73 2.22
C ASN A 432 -12.12 -6.60 3.48
N LYS A 433 -13.34 -6.94 3.89
CA LYS A 433 -13.63 -7.80 5.05
C LYS A 433 -13.09 -9.22 4.91
N GLN A 434 -12.86 -9.68 3.68
CA GLN A 434 -12.37 -11.02 3.36
C GLN A 434 -10.83 -11.08 3.28
N ALA A 435 -10.13 -9.94 3.28
CA ALA A 435 -8.68 -9.88 3.36
C ALA A 435 -8.18 -10.41 4.71
N ASP A 436 -6.93 -10.88 4.77
CA ASP A 436 -6.36 -11.36 6.03
C ASP A 436 -6.26 -10.20 7.04
N PRO A 437 -6.47 -10.41 8.36
CA PRO A 437 -6.56 -9.33 9.34
C PRO A 437 -5.37 -8.35 9.35
N ALA A 438 -4.16 -8.85 9.09
CA ALA A 438 -2.96 -8.01 8.95
C ALA A 438 -3.07 -7.06 7.74
N TYR A 439 -3.60 -7.54 6.61
CA TYR A 439 -3.82 -6.71 5.42
C TYR A 439 -5.02 -5.78 5.56
N GLN A 440 -6.03 -6.13 6.37
CA GLN A 440 -7.10 -5.18 6.72
C GLN A 440 -6.53 -3.97 7.46
N LYS A 441 -5.60 -4.19 8.40
CA LYS A 441 -4.91 -3.10 9.11
C LYS A 441 -4.00 -2.30 8.17
N LEU A 442 -3.20 -2.95 7.33
CA LEU A 442 -2.35 -2.24 6.35
C LEU A 442 -3.19 -1.45 5.34
N ALA A 443 -4.31 -2.01 4.89
CA ALA A 443 -5.26 -1.33 4.02
C ALA A 443 -5.82 -0.08 4.70
N TYR A 444 -6.27 -0.21 5.95
CA TYR A 444 -6.73 0.93 6.74
C TYR A 444 -5.63 1.99 6.88
N ASP A 445 -4.41 1.60 7.23
CA ASP A 445 -3.27 2.51 7.45
C ASP A 445 -2.85 3.24 6.19
N PHE A 446 -2.97 2.59 5.03
CA PHE A 446 -2.72 3.22 3.75
C PHE A 446 -3.81 4.27 3.42
N LEU A 447 -5.08 3.92 3.65
CA LEU A 447 -6.21 4.80 3.35
C LEU A 447 -6.30 5.98 4.36
N SER A 448 -5.85 5.80 5.61
CA SER A 448 -5.94 6.79 6.68
C SER A 448 -4.93 7.93 6.53
N THR A 449 -5.08 8.73 5.46
CA THR A 449 -4.17 9.83 5.13
C THR A 449 -4.03 10.83 6.29
N PRO A 450 -2.81 11.08 6.78
CA PRO A 450 -2.55 12.02 7.87
C PRO A 450 -3.03 13.44 7.53
N PRO A 451 -3.44 14.27 8.52
CA PRO A 451 -4.00 15.60 8.27
C PRO A 451 -3.13 16.54 7.42
N GLU A 452 -1.81 16.57 7.64
CA GLU A 452 -0.91 17.44 6.87
C GLU A 452 -0.76 16.97 5.41
N THR A 453 -0.70 15.66 5.18
CA THR A 453 -0.71 15.08 3.83
C THR A 453 -2.02 15.39 3.13
N ALA A 454 -3.16 15.20 3.81
CA ALA A 454 -4.48 15.51 3.30
C ALA A 454 -4.60 16.99 2.89
N LEU A 455 -4.12 17.91 3.71
CA LEU A 455 -4.16 19.34 3.41
C LEU A 455 -3.28 19.71 2.22
N ARG A 456 -2.09 19.11 2.09
CA ARG A 456 -1.25 19.29 0.90
C ARG A 456 -1.96 18.81 -0.36
N LEU A 457 -2.57 17.63 -0.32
CA LEU A 457 -3.37 17.09 -1.44
C LEU A 457 -4.52 18.03 -1.80
N VAL A 458 -5.21 18.61 -0.81
CA VAL A 458 -6.27 19.62 -1.03
C VAL A 458 -5.78 20.86 -1.77
N MET A 459 -4.51 21.26 -1.65
CA MET A 459 -3.98 22.41 -2.39
C MET A 459 -3.44 22.02 -3.77
N GLU A 460 -2.90 20.81 -3.91
CA GLU A 460 -2.17 20.38 -5.11
C GLU A 460 -3.03 19.59 -6.12
N SER A 461 -4.04 18.85 -5.65
CA SER A 461 -4.97 18.12 -6.52
C SER A 461 -6.13 19.02 -6.94
N LEU A 462 -6.58 18.85 -8.18
CA LEU A 462 -7.79 19.49 -8.68
C LEU A 462 -9.08 18.79 -8.23
N THR A 463 -9.00 17.51 -7.83
CA THR A 463 -10.15 16.63 -7.55
C THR A 463 -10.38 16.41 -6.05
N ILE A 464 -9.37 16.62 -5.21
CA ILE A 464 -9.49 16.51 -3.74
C ILE A 464 -9.89 17.87 -3.16
N HIS A 465 -11.06 18.01 -2.55
CA HIS A 465 -11.50 19.26 -1.93
C HIS A 465 -11.46 19.19 -0.39
N PRO A 466 -11.56 20.31 0.34
CA PRO A 466 -11.55 20.32 1.80
C PRO A 466 -12.61 19.41 2.43
N TYR A 467 -12.20 18.40 3.21
CA TYR A 467 -13.08 17.47 3.94
C TYR A 467 -12.85 17.40 5.46
N ARG A 468 -11.85 18.14 5.96
CA ARG A 468 -11.54 18.31 7.39
C ARG A 468 -11.82 19.75 7.83
N ILE A 469 -12.22 19.96 9.08
CA ILE A 469 -12.49 21.27 9.68
C ILE A 469 -11.23 22.15 9.60
N SER A 470 -10.05 21.57 9.90
CA SER A 470 -8.75 22.23 9.80
C SER A 470 -8.41 22.76 8.41
N HIS A 471 -8.95 22.16 7.34
CA HIS A 471 -8.71 22.61 5.96
C HIS A 471 -9.35 23.99 5.67
N PHE A 472 -10.36 24.39 6.44
CA PHE A 472 -11.06 25.66 6.27
C PHE A 472 -10.45 26.81 7.09
N ASN A 473 -9.22 26.65 7.58
CA ASN A 473 -8.51 27.69 8.32
C ASN A 473 -8.16 28.88 7.40
N THR A 474 -8.77 30.04 7.66
CA THR A 474 -8.58 31.28 6.89
C THR A 474 -7.57 32.26 7.50
N SER A 475 -6.71 31.80 8.42
CA SER A 475 -5.61 32.61 8.97
C SER A 475 -4.67 33.10 7.87
N ALA A 476 -4.06 34.28 8.09
CA ALA A 476 -3.12 34.86 7.12
C ALA A 476 -1.96 33.91 6.78
N ALA A 477 -1.45 33.16 7.76
CA ALA A 477 -0.40 32.17 7.54
C ALA A 477 -0.88 31.03 6.61
N ARG A 478 -2.09 30.51 6.82
CA ARG A 478 -2.62 29.44 5.97
C ARG A 478 -2.90 29.94 4.55
N LEU A 479 -3.48 31.13 4.41
CA LEU A 479 -3.73 31.73 3.09
C LEU A 479 -2.43 32.04 2.33
N ALA A 480 -1.33 32.32 3.02
CA ALA A 480 -0.02 32.47 2.37
C ALA A 480 0.45 31.15 1.72
N VAL A 481 0.22 30.01 2.36
CA VAL A 481 0.55 28.68 1.78
C VAL A 481 -0.28 28.41 0.53
N TRP A 482 -1.57 28.77 0.53
CA TRP A 482 -2.40 28.70 -0.68
C TRP A 482 -1.86 29.63 -1.78
N ALA A 483 -1.44 30.85 -1.42
CA ALA A 483 -0.87 31.79 -2.38
C ALA A 483 0.44 31.30 -3.02
N GLU A 484 1.31 30.62 -2.26
CA GLU A 484 2.51 29.95 -2.78
C GLU A 484 2.20 28.87 -3.82
N LYS A 485 1.01 28.26 -3.74
CA LYS A 485 0.50 27.27 -4.71
C LYS A 485 -0.23 27.91 -5.90
N GLY A 486 -0.30 29.23 -5.95
CA GLY A 486 -0.82 29.99 -7.10
C GLY A 486 -2.25 30.53 -6.92
N TYR A 487 -2.91 30.24 -5.80
CA TYR A 487 -4.28 30.70 -5.53
C TYR A 487 -4.34 32.18 -5.09
N ASP A 488 -5.42 32.89 -5.42
CA ASP A 488 -5.64 34.22 -4.85
C ASP A 488 -6.09 34.13 -3.39
N ALA A 489 -5.47 34.90 -2.49
CA ALA A 489 -5.72 34.80 -1.05
C ALA A 489 -7.14 35.25 -0.65
N ASN A 490 -7.72 36.24 -1.33
CA ASN A 490 -9.06 36.74 -1.02
C ASN A 490 -10.13 35.81 -1.57
N ALA A 491 -9.98 35.36 -2.82
CA ALA A 491 -10.87 34.37 -3.40
C ALA A 491 -10.83 33.04 -2.62
N THR A 492 -9.64 32.62 -2.15
CA THR A 492 -9.48 31.42 -1.31
C THR A 492 -10.19 31.56 0.03
N ARG A 493 -10.08 32.71 0.70
CA ARG A 493 -10.79 32.96 1.96
C ARG A 493 -12.30 32.79 1.77
N GLU A 494 -12.86 33.46 0.77
CA GLU A 494 -14.29 33.40 0.46
C GLU A 494 -14.73 31.97 0.10
N PHE A 495 -13.94 31.26 -0.71
CA PHE A 495 -14.18 29.86 -1.06
C PHE A 495 -14.26 28.98 0.19
N LEU A 496 -13.27 29.05 1.08
CA LEU A 496 -13.25 28.23 2.30
C LEU A 496 -14.43 28.55 3.23
N GLU A 497 -14.75 29.84 3.41
CA GLU A 497 -15.88 30.26 4.26
C GLU A 497 -17.22 29.77 3.72
N VAL A 498 -17.48 29.98 2.43
CA VAL A 498 -18.74 29.56 1.79
C VAL A 498 -18.82 28.03 1.71
N SER A 499 -17.73 27.34 1.40
CA SER A 499 -17.71 25.87 1.38
C SER A 499 -17.97 25.26 2.76
N LEU A 500 -17.40 25.82 3.84
CA LEU A 500 -17.67 25.37 5.20
C LEU A 500 -19.13 25.61 5.59
N GLN A 501 -19.66 26.81 5.29
CA GLN A 501 -21.07 27.14 5.52
C GLN A 501 -22.01 26.18 4.77
N THR A 502 -21.62 25.78 3.57
CA THR A 502 -22.38 24.86 2.72
C THR A 502 -22.31 23.44 3.26
N ALA A 503 -21.13 22.98 3.70
CA ALA A 503 -20.93 21.64 4.26
C ALA A 503 -21.61 21.43 5.62
N ASP A 504 -21.79 22.50 6.41
CA ASP A 504 -22.52 22.46 7.69
C ASP A 504 -24.00 22.84 7.54
N TYR A 505 -24.50 22.99 6.31
CA TYR A 505 -25.89 23.39 6.07
C TYR A 505 -26.86 22.31 6.56
N ALA A 506 -27.81 22.69 7.43
CA ALA A 506 -28.70 21.72 8.07
C ALA A 506 -29.59 20.94 7.09
N ASN A 507 -29.93 21.55 5.95
CA ASN A 507 -30.73 20.92 4.90
C ASN A 507 -29.90 20.32 3.74
N LEU A 508 -28.61 20.02 3.96
CA LEU A 508 -27.72 19.43 2.95
C LEU A 508 -28.31 18.13 2.37
N ALA A 509 -28.23 17.95 1.05
CA ALA A 509 -28.68 16.76 0.34
C ALA A 509 -27.51 15.80 0.12
N MET A 510 -27.68 14.57 0.59
CA MET A 510 -26.74 13.47 0.39
C MET A 510 -26.92 12.86 -1.00
N ASP A 511 -25.88 12.19 -1.50
CA ASP A 511 -25.99 11.25 -2.62
C ASP A 511 -27.20 10.35 -2.50
N LEU A 512 -27.76 9.96 -3.64
CA LEU A 512 -28.77 8.93 -3.66
C LEU A 512 -28.13 7.59 -3.24
N ARG A 513 -28.47 7.13 -2.04
CA ARG A 513 -28.02 5.84 -1.48
C ARG A 513 -29.12 4.81 -1.40
N VAL A 514 -29.72 4.58 -2.55
CA VAL A 514 -30.62 3.45 -2.77
C VAL A 514 -29.87 2.39 -3.55
N LEU A 515 -30.31 1.13 -3.45
CA LEU A 515 -29.79 0.06 -4.30
C LEU A 515 -29.90 0.47 -5.78
N ASP A 516 -28.89 0.13 -6.58
CA ASP A 516 -28.80 0.55 -7.99
C ASP A 516 -28.77 2.08 -8.21
N SER A 517 -28.30 2.87 -7.23
CA SER A 517 -28.21 4.34 -7.30
C SER A 517 -27.66 4.87 -8.65
N HIS A 518 -26.64 4.20 -9.20
CA HIS A 518 -26.03 4.54 -10.49
C HIS A 518 -27.02 4.57 -11.66
N ARG A 519 -28.07 3.73 -11.66
CA ARG A 519 -29.09 3.67 -12.72
C ARG A 519 -30.04 4.87 -12.67
N TYR A 520 -30.31 5.39 -11.47
CA TYR A 520 -31.08 6.62 -11.29
C TYR A 520 -30.31 7.83 -11.84
N THR A 521 -29.03 7.96 -11.49
CA THR A 521 -28.16 9.02 -12.01
C THR A 521 -28.02 8.96 -13.52
N ALA A 522 -27.84 7.76 -14.09
CA ALA A 522 -27.82 7.56 -15.54
C ALA A 522 -29.15 7.97 -16.22
N SER A 523 -30.29 7.65 -15.60
CA SER A 523 -31.61 8.06 -16.12
C SER A 523 -31.80 9.57 -16.10
N MET A 524 -31.31 10.25 -15.04
CA MET A 524 -31.32 11.72 -14.96
C MET A 524 -30.43 12.37 -16.04
N ALA A 525 -29.23 11.83 -16.28
CA ALA A 525 -28.35 12.30 -17.35
C ALA A 525 -28.98 12.12 -18.74
N ALA A 526 -29.65 10.99 -18.97
CA ALA A 526 -30.42 10.74 -20.19
C ALA A 526 -31.59 11.72 -20.33
N ALA A 527 -32.28 12.08 -19.24
CA ALA A 527 -33.34 13.09 -19.28
C ALA A 527 -32.81 14.47 -19.75
N ILE A 528 -31.66 14.91 -19.24
CA ILE A 528 -31.04 16.17 -19.69
C ILE A 528 -30.65 16.11 -21.17
N SER A 529 -30.16 14.96 -21.64
CA SER A 529 -29.84 14.75 -23.05
C SER A 529 -31.08 14.89 -23.94
N ARG A 530 -32.23 14.34 -23.51
CA ARG A 530 -33.53 14.49 -24.22
C ARG A 530 -34.03 15.93 -24.22
N ILE A 531 -33.92 16.64 -23.10
CA ILE A 531 -34.24 18.08 -23.02
C ILE A 531 -33.35 18.89 -23.96
N SER A 532 -32.05 18.60 -23.99
CA SER A 532 -31.08 19.25 -24.88
C SER A 532 -31.38 18.98 -26.36
N ALA A 533 -31.97 17.82 -26.68
CA ALA A 533 -32.45 17.49 -28.01
C ALA A 533 -33.78 18.18 -28.40
N GLY A 534 -34.37 18.97 -27.49
CA GLY A 534 -35.59 19.73 -27.74
C GLY A 534 -36.88 19.00 -27.40
N GLU A 535 -36.83 17.86 -26.70
CA GLU A 535 -38.05 17.19 -26.24
C GLU A 535 -38.79 18.04 -25.17
N PRO A 536 -40.14 18.04 -25.15
CA PRO A 536 -40.91 18.78 -24.15
C PRO A 536 -40.66 18.28 -22.72
N SER A 537 -40.49 19.21 -21.77
CA SER A 537 -40.23 18.90 -20.35
C SER A 537 -41.22 17.93 -19.73
N ALA A 538 -42.52 18.09 -20.01
CA ALA A 538 -43.57 17.20 -19.51
C ALA A 538 -43.41 15.75 -20.00
N ALA A 539 -43.03 15.55 -21.27
CA ALA A 539 -42.84 14.23 -21.85
C ALA A 539 -41.59 13.54 -21.26
N VAL A 540 -40.49 14.29 -21.11
CA VAL A 540 -39.26 13.78 -20.48
C VAL A 540 -39.48 13.48 -19.00
N ALA A 541 -40.26 14.30 -18.29
CA ALA A 541 -40.62 14.08 -16.89
C ALA A 541 -41.38 12.76 -16.70
N ALA A 542 -42.41 12.52 -17.51
CA ALA A 542 -43.18 11.27 -17.48
C ALA A 542 -42.32 10.04 -17.83
N TRP A 543 -41.41 10.18 -18.80
CA TRP A 543 -40.45 9.13 -19.13
C TRP A 543 -39.48 8.83 -17.98
N LEU A 544 -38.94 9.87 -17.33
CA LEU A 544 -37.97 9.73 -16.24
C LEU A 544 -38.63 9.11 -15.00
N GLU A 545 -39.85 9.53 -14.66
CA GLU A 545 -40.66 8.92 -13.60
C GLU A 545 -40.84 7.42 -13.83
N GLU A 546 -41.14 7.01 -15.06
CA GLU A 546 -41.24 5.61 -15.43
C GLU A 546 -39.89 4.87 -15.32
N GLN A 547 -38.76 5.48 -15.70
CA GLN A 547 -37.43 4.87 -15.52
C GLN A 547 -37.11 4.64 -14.04
N PHE A 548 -37.44 5.59 -13.17
CA PHE A 548 -37.27 5.43 -11.72
C PHE A 548 -38.13 4.30 -11.16
N ARG A 549 -39.39 4.21 -11.62
CA ARG A 549 -40.30 3.12 -11.23
C ARG A 549 -39.79 1.76 -11.70
N LEU A 550 -39.29 1.65 -12.93
CA LEU A 550 -38.73 0.41 -13.48
C LEU A 550 -37.45 -0.01 -12.75
N THR A 551 -36.57 0.95 -12.43
CA THR A 551 -35.36 0.68 -11.65
C THR A 551 -35.73 0.14 -10.28
N LEU A 552 -36.61 0.86 -9.55
CA LEU A 552 -37.08 0.45 -8.21
C LEU A 552 -37.71 -0.94 -8.22
N ALA A 553 -38.53 -1.26 -9.23
CA ALA A 553 -39.16 -2.57 -9.37
C ALA A 553 -38.17 -3.71 -9.67
N SER A 554 -37.00 -3.39 -10.24
CA SER A 554 -35.95 -4.36 -10.56
C SER A 554 -34.92 -4.56 -9.46
N SER A 555 -34.85 -3.67 -8.46
CA SER A 555 -33.83 -3.68 -7.40
C SER A 555 -34.07 -4.72 -6.29
N GLY A 556 -35.17 -5.49 -6.35
CA GLY A 556 -35.42 -6.62 -5.44
C GLY A 556 -36.74 -6.52 -4.67
N ASP A 557 -36.80 -7.14 -3.49
CA ASP A 557 -37.97 -7.07 -2.60
C ASP A 557 -38.15 -5.61 -2.10
N PRO A 558 -39.32 -4.97 -2.32
CA PRO A 558 -39.58 -3.60 -1.88
C PRO A 558 -39.29 -3.34 -0.39
N ARG A 559 -39.50 -4.35 0.47
CA ARG A 559 -39.21 -4.20 1.91
C ARG A 559 -37.72 -4.12 2.19
N GLU A 560 -36.92 -4.93 1.50
CA GLU A 560 -35.46 -4.91 1.63
C GLU A 560 -34.87 -3.63 1.05
N VAL A 561 -35.40 -3.15 -0.07
CA VAL A 561 -34.99 -1.87 -0.65
C VAL A 561 -35.27 -0.71 0.32
N LEU A 562 -36.49 -0.66 0.90
CA LEU A 562 -36.85 0.33 1.91
C LEU A 562 -35.93 0.24 3.13
N ARG A 563 -35.65 -0.97 3.62
CA ARG A 563 -34.76 -1.22 4.76
C ARG A 563 -33.34 -0.71 4.49
N ALA A 564 -32.77 -1.08 3.34
CA ALA A 564 -31.44 -0.62 2.92
C ALA A 564 -31.38 0.91 2.81
N TYR A 565 -32.41 1.54 2.24
CA TYR A 565 -32.50 2.99 2.14
C TYR A 565 -32.57 3.66 3.51
N GLN A 566 -33.41 3.18 4.43
CA GLN A 566 -33.51 3.71 5.79
C GLN A 566 -32.18 3.57 6.57
N MET A 567 -31.49 2.43 6.40
CA MET A 567 -30.15 2.22 6.97
C MET A 567 -29.11 3.17 6.39
N SER A 568 -29.18 3.46 5.08
CA SER A 568 -28.28 4.42 4.42
C SER A 568 -28.45 5.85 4.96
N LEU A 569 -29.67 6.19 5.40
CA LEU A 569 -30.01 7.47 6.04
C LEU A 569 -29.74 7.46 7.56
N ASN A 570 -29.23 6.35 8.10
CA ASN A 570 -28.98 6.14 9.52
C ASN A 570 -30.24 6.34 10.38
N LEU A 571 -31.41 5.93 9.85
CA LEU A 571 -32.68 5.90 10.56
C LEU A 571 -32.81 4.64 11.42
N ASP A 572 -33.64 4.71 12.46
CA ASP A 572 -34.00 3.54 13.25
C ASP A 572 -34.91 2.62 12.43
N VAL A 573 -34.40 1.45 12.06
CA VAL A 573 -35.15 0.44 11.34
C VAL A 573 -35.79 -0.52 12.34
N ALA A 574 -37.09 -0.76 12.22
CA ALA A 574 -37.78 -1.77 13.02
C ALA A 574 -37.24 -3.17 12.69
N ASP A 575 -36.73 -3.87 13.71
CA ASP A 575 -36.24 -5.24 13.55
C ASP A 575 -37.43 -6.20 13.47
N ASP A 576 -37.66 -6.78 12.30
CA ASP A 576 -38.69 -7.79 12.06
C ASP A 576 -38.19 -9.22 12.38
N GLY A 577 -36.96 -9.36 12.89
CA GLY A 577 -36.40 -10.61 13.37
C GLY A 577 -36.00 -11.60 12.27
N ARG A 578 -35.94 -11.18 11.00
CA ARG A 578 -35.40 -12.00 9.91
C ARG A 578 -33.92 -11.72 9.69
N ALA A 579 -33.13 -12.79 9.63
CA ALA A 579 -31.73 -12.71 9.24
C ALA A 579 -31.60 -12.17 7.80
N PRO A 580 -30.54 -11.40 7.48
CA PRO A 580 -30.27 -10.95 6.10
C PRO A 580 -30.24 -12.16 5.15
N PRO A 581 -30.70 -11.99 3.89
CA PRO A 581 -30.72 -13.08 2.94
C PRO A 581 -29.31 -13.63 2.74
N ALA A 582 -29.17 -14.96 2.85
CA ALA A 582 -27.94 -15.63 2.44
C ALA A 582 -27.71 -15.34 0.95
N PRO A 583 -26.44 -15.17 0.51
CA PRO A 583 -26.12 -15.00 -0.90
C PRO A 583 -26.79 -16.11 -1.70
N ALA A 584 -27.42 -15.75 -2.81
CA ALA A 584 -28.25 -16.65 -3.61
C ALA A 584 -27.47 -17.92 -3.94
N ALA A 585 -27.78 -19.01 -3.23
CA ALA A 585 -27.25 -20.31 -3.55
C ALA A 585 -27.75 -20.66 -4.96
N SER A 586 -26.81 -20.82 -5.89
CA SER A 586 -27.05 -21.36 -7.23
C SER A 586 -27.97 -22.57 -7.11
N GLY A 587 -29.10 -22.54 -7.82
CA GLY A 587 -30.11 -23.59 -7.77
C GLY A 587 -29.55 -24.98 -8.07
N PRO A 588 -30.28 -26.06 -7.69
CA PRO A 588 -29.77 -27.41 -7.81
C PRO A 588 -29.42 -27.71 -9.27
N PRO A 589 -28.24 -28.29 -9.55
CA PRO A 589 -27.85 -28.57 -10.91
C PRO A 589 -28.78 -29.61 -11.51
N SER A 590 -29.28 -29.32 -12.72
CA SER A 590 -30.04 -30.27 -13.52
C SER A 590 -29.28 -31.60 -13.67
N ALA A 591 -30.02 -32.69 -13.82
CA ALA A 591 -29.55 -34.09 -13.84
C ALA A 591 -28.39 -34.42 -14.80
N ASN A 592 -27.98 -33.48 -15.65
CA ASN A 592 -26.82 -33.59 -16.52
C ASN A 592 -25.47 -33.44 -15.77
N LEU A 593 -25.44 -32.82 -14.58
CA LEU A 593 -24.18 -32.58 -13.86
C LEU A 593 -23.60 -33.83 -13.18
N ALA A 594 -24.45 -34.78 -12.75
CA ALA A 594 -23.99 -36.02 -12.10
C ALA A 594 -23.22 -36.94 -13.06
N VAL A 595 -23.62 -36.97 -14.33
CA VAL A 595 -22.91 -37.74 -15.39
C VAL A 595 -21.60 -37.05 -15.77
N ILE A 596 -21.60 -35.71 -15.83
CA ILE A 596 -20.38 -34.94 -16.12
C ILE A 596 -19.37 -35.12 -14.97
N LEU A 597 -19.79 -34.97 -13.71
CA LEU A 597 -18.92 -35.14 -12.53
C LEU A 597 -18.38 -36.58 -12.39
N GLY A 598 -19.16 -37.60 -12.76
CA GLY A 598 -18.73 -39.00 -12.70
C GLY A 598 -17.60 -39.35 -13.67
N VAL A 599 -17.45 -38.60 -14.77
CA VAL A 599 -16.40 -38.82 -15.79
C VAL A 599 -15.27 -37.80 -15.66
N THR A 600 -15.58 -36.54 -15.32
CA THR A 600 -14.57 -35.47 -15.25
C THR A 600 -13.72 -35.52 -13.98
N LEU A 601 -14.26 -35.91 -12.83
CA LEU A 601 -13.49 -36.01 -11.59
C LEU A 601 -12.37 -37.07 -11.65
N PRO A 602 -12.58 -38.29 -12.16
CA PRO A 602 -11.48 -39.25 -12.32
C PRO A 602 -10.46 -38.80 -13.38
N LEU A 603 -10.91 -38.15 -14.47
CA LEU A 603 -10.00 -37.59 -15.49
C LEU A 603 -9.16 -36.41 -14.96
N LEU A 604 -9.75 -35.53 -14.16
CA LEU A 604 -9.07 -34.41 -13.51
C LEU A 604 -8.12 -34.91 -12.42
N ALA A 605 -8.51 -35.92 -11.64
CA ALA A 605 -7.63 -36.54 -10.67
C ALA A 605 -6.42 -37.20 -11.35
N PHE A 606 -6.62 -37.91 -12.47
CA PHE A 606 -5.53 -38.49 -13.26
C PHE A 606 -4.65 -37.40 -13.88
N ALA A 607 -5.24 -36.31 -14.38
CA ALA A 607 -4.51 -35.17 -14.89
C ALA A 607 -3.73 -34.44 -13.79
N PHE A 608 -4.25 -34.33 -12.57
CA PHE A 608 -3.55 -33.73 -11.43
C PHE A 608 -2.40 -34.60 -10.93
N VAL A 609 -2.55 -35.93 -10.92
CA VAL A 609 -1.46 -36.85 -10.58
C VAL A 609 -0.40 -36.86 -11.67
N ALA A 610 -0.81 -36.85 -12.95
CA ALA A 610 0.11 -36.72 -14.07
C ALA A 610 0.82 -35.37 -14.10
N LEU A 611 0.12 -34.27 -13.80
CA LEU A 611 0.67 -32.92 -13.69
C LEU A 611 1.56 -32.79 -12.46
N GLY A 612 1.21 -33.37 -11.32
CA GLY A 612 2.04 -33.43 -10.13
C GLY A 612 3.32 -34.23 -10.37
N GLY A 613 3.20 -35.39 -11.04
CA GLY A 613 4.34 -36.19 -11.49
C GLY A 613 5.20 -35.46 -12.52
N PHE A 614 4.58 -34.73 -13.45
CA PHE A 614 5.25 -33.93 -14.48
C PHE A 614 5.92 -32.69 -13.88
N VAL A 615 5.31 -32.00 -12.91
CA VAL A 615 5.88 -30.86 -12.19
C VAL A 615 7.02 -31.32 -11.28
N TRP A 616 6.90 -32.48 -10.62
CA TRP A 616 7.99 -33.09 -9.86
C TRP A 616 9.15 -33.51 -10.77
N TYR A 617 8.86 -34.13 -11.92
CA TYR A 617 9.83 -34.49 -12.95
C TYR A 617 10.51 -33.25 -13.58
N MET A 618 9.74 -32.20 -13.86
CA MET A 618 10.23 -30.93 -14.40
C MET A 618 11.05 -30.17 -13.37
N ARG A 619 10.60 -30.04 -12.10
CA ARG A 619 11.36 -29.44 -11.00
C ARG A 619 12.69 -30.15 -10.77
N ARG A 620 12.70 -31.49 -10.81
CA ARG A 620 13.92 -32.29 -10.71
C ARG A 620 14.84 -32.18 -11.94
N ARG A 621 14.32 -31.72 -13.08
CA ARG A 621 15.07 -31.52 -14.34
C ARG A 621 15.40 -30.06 -14.68
N ARG A 622 15.01 -29.06 -13.87
CA ARG A 622 15.24 -27.63 -14.19
C ARG A 622 16.71 -27.25 -14.38
N HIS A 623 17.64 -27.98 -13.75
CA HIS A 623 19.06 -27.66 -13.79
C HIS A 623 19.89 -28.65 -14.62
N CYS A 624 19.26 -29.57 -15.37
CA CYS A 624 19.96 -30.51 -16.24
C CYS A 624 19.49 -30.42 -17.71
N THR A 625 20.42 -30.58 -18.63
CA THR A 625 20.15 -30.80 -20.06
C THR A 625 19.40 -32.12 -20.29
N VAL A 626 18.81 -32.31 -21.48
CA VAL A 626 18.07 -33.53 -21.87
C VAL A 626 18.92 -34.82 -21.70
N LEU A 627 20.24 -34.69 -21.70
CA LEU A 627 21.23 -35.76 -21.50
C LEU A 627 21.74 -35.89 -20.04
N GLY A 628 21.16 -35.16 -19.08
CA GLY A 628 21.51 -35.28 -17.65
C GLY A 628 22.73 -34.48 -17.19
N ARG A 629 23.29 -33.59 -18.02
CA ARG A 629 24.40 -32.69 -17.61
C ARG A 629 23.88 -31.40 -16.99
N PRO A 630 24.50 -30.84 -15.94
CA PRO A 630 24.10 -29.56 -15.36
C PRO A 630 24.12 -28.45 -16.43
N ARG A 631 23.05 -27.66 -16.48
CA ARG A 631 22.89 -26.56 -17.44
C ARG A 631 23.72 -25.38 -16.95
N ARG A 632 24.42 -24.67 -17.84
CA ARG A 632 25.18 -23.47 -17.47
C ARG A 632 24.22 -22.38 -16.95
N PRO A 633 24.46 -21.76 -15.78
CA PRO A 633 23.71 -20.58 -15.35
C PRO A 633 23.88 -19.43 -16.34
N GLU A 634 22.78 -18.75 -16.70
CA GLU A 634 22.83 -17.57 -17.57
C GLU A 634 23.28 -16.34 -16.76
N PRO A 635 24.02 -15.38 -17.35
CA PRO A 635 24.37 -14.15 -16.65
C PRO A 635 23.09 -13.37 -16.27
N GLY A 636 22.90 -13.09 -14.98
CA GLY A 636 21.74 -12.40 -14.44
C GLY A 636 21.75 -12.38 -12.91
N ASP A 637 20.77 -11.71 -12.30
CA ASP A 637 20.73 -11.40 -10.86
C ASP A 637 20.61 -12.64 -9.96
N GLU A 638 20.22 -13.79 -10.51
CA GLU A 638 20.05 -15.08 -9.82
C GLU A 638 21.30 -15.97 -9.85
N THR A 639 22.35 -15.61 -10.62
CA THR A 639 23.56 -16.43 -10.76
C THR A 639 24.59 -16.12 -9.67
N THR A 640 25.00 -17.15 -8.92
CA THR A 640 26.04 -17.02 -7.88
C THR A 640 27.38 -17.54 -8.39
N LEU A 641 28.44 -16.73 -8.26
CA LEU A 641 29.80 -17.12 -8.63
C LEU A 641 30.62 -17.47 -7.39
N VAL A 642 31.40 -18.54 -7.47
CA VAL A 642 32.35 -18.96 -6.44
C VAL A 642 33.74 -18.99 -7.05
N VAL A 643 34.69 -18.33 -6.38
CA VAL A 643 36.11 -18.38 -6.72
C VAL A 643 36.84 -19.07 -5.57
N THR A 644 37.63 -20.09 -5.89
CA THR A 644 38.50 -20.77 -4.92
C THR A 644 39.94 -20.42 -5.18
N ASP A 645 40.79 -20.46 -4.16
CA ASP A 645 42.23 -20.32 -4.30
C ASP A 645 42.93 -21.04 -3.14
N VAL A 646 44.16 -21.50 -3.34
CA VAL A 646 44.94 -22.18 -2.28
C VAL A 646 45.86 -21.17 -1.60
N GLU A 647 45.69 -21.01 -0.29
CA GLU A 647 46.54 -20.11 0.50
C GLU A 647 48.02 -20.54 0.44
N ASP A 648 48.90 -19.57 0.19
CA ASP A 648 50.36 -19.75 0.09
C ASP A 648 50.83 -20.81 -0.93
N SER A 649 50.06 -21.06 -2.00
CA SER A 649 50.39 -22.06 -3.02
C SER A 649 51.75 -21.86 -3.68
N THR A 650 52.17 -20.61 -3.89
CA THR A 650 53.50 -20.28 -4.44
C THR A 650 54.63 -20.79 -3.52
N ALA A 651 54.50 -20.62 -2.20
CA ALA A 651 55.48 -21.13 -1.25
C ALA A 651 55.48 -22.67 -1.22
N LEU A 652 54.31 -23.31 -1.36
CA LEU A 652 54.22 -24.76 -1.48
C LEU A 652 54.94 -25.29 -2.73
N TRP A 653 54.79 -24.60 -3.87
CA TRP A 653 55.48 -24.95 -5.11
C TRP A 653 57.00 -24.76 -5.07
N GLU A 654 57.48 -23.79 -4.29
CA GLU A 654 58.92 -23.53 -4.11
C GLU A 654 59.59 -24.49 -3.11
N MET A 655 58.85 -24.98 -2.11
CA MET A 655 59.39 -25.79 -1.01
C MET A 655 59.16 -27.30 -1.16
N LEU A 656 58.16 -27.71 -1.94
CA LEU A 656 57.84 -29.12 -2.17
C LEU A 656 58.29 -29.59 -3.55
N THR A 657 58.55 -30.89 -3.68
CA THR A 657 58.96 -31.45 -4.97
C THR A 657 57.81 -31.40 -5.97
N GLN A 658 58.16 -31.29 -7.26
CA GLN A 658 57.18 -31.26 -8.35
C GLN A 658 56.23 -32.48 -8.32
N GLU A 659 56.75 -33.65 -7.95
CA GLU A 659 55.95 -34.88 -7.82
C GLU A 659 54.92 -34.77 -6.68
N THR A 660 55.33 -34.25 -5.52
CA THR A 660 54.41 -34.04 -4.37
C THR A 660 53.32 -33.02 -4.68
N MET A 661 53.66 -31.93 -5.37
CA MET A 661 52.68 -30.90 -5.74
C MET A 661 51.72 -31.38 -6.82
N ALA A 662 52.17 -32.20 -7.77
CA ALA A 662 51.30 -32.80 -8.78
C ALA A 662 50.22 -33.68 -8.13
N VAL A 663 50.60 -34.56 -7.20
CA VAL A 663 49.64 -35.41 -6.47
C VAL A 663 48.71 -34.59 -5.58
N THR A 664 49.24 -33.56 -4.91
CA THR A 664 48.43 -32.64 -4.07
C THR A 664 47.37 -31.91 -4.89
N MET A 665 47.74 -31.37 -6.05
CA MET A 665 46.80 -30.65 -6.92
C MET A 665 45.78 -31.57 -7.57
N GLU A 666 46.17 -32.80 -7.91
CA GLU A 666 45.25 -33.82 -8.40
C GLU A 666 44.16 -34.15 -7.36
N GLU A 667 44.55 -34.40 -6.11
CA GLU A 667 43.60 -34.65 -5.03
C GLU A 667 42.70 -33.44 -4.74
N HIS A 668 43.26 -32.22 -4.74
CA HIS A 668 42.49 -30.99 -4.62
C HIS A 668 41.43 -30.86 -5.72
N HIS A 669 41.81 -31.05 -6.98
CA HIS A 669 40.89 -30.97 -8.12
C HIS A 669 39.81 -32.05 -8.07
N VAL A 670 40.15 -33.27 -7.62
CA VAL A 670 39.21 -34.37 -7.46
C VAL A 670 38.15 -34.03 -6.42
N VAL A 671 38.54 -33.49 -5.26
CA VAL A 671 37.60 -33.08 -4.21
C VAL A 671 36.68 -31.97 -4.70
N VAL A 672 37.24 -30.91 -5.30
CA VAL A 672 36.47 -29.78 -5.83
C VAL A 672 35.47 -30.22 -6.89
N ARG A 673 35.89 -30.99 -7.90
CA ARG A 673 34.99 -31.41 -8.99
C ARG A 673 33.92 -32.40 -8.52
N ARG A 674 34.24 -33.26 -7.55
CA ARG A 674 33.26 -34.17 -6.94
C ARG A 674 32.17 -33.39 -6.22
N ALA A 675 32.55 -32.44 -5.36
CA ALA A 675 31.60 -31.58 -4.66
C ALA A 675 30.79 -30.72 -5.66
N LEU A 676 31.43 -30.18 -6.70
CA LEU A 676 30.77 -29.37 -7.72
C LEU A 676 29.60 -30.11 -8.39
N SER A 677 29.80 -31.39 -8.73
CA SER A 677 28.76 -32.22 -9.34
C SER A 677 27.57 -32.50 -8.40
N ARG A 678 27.82 -32.57 -7.09
CA ARG A 678 26.81 -32.82 -6.06
C ARG A 678 25.87 -31.63 -5.85
N PHE A 679 26.40 -30.41 -6.00
CA PHE A 679 25.66 -29.16 -5.82
C PHE A 679 25.32 -28.48 -7.14
N HIS A 680 25.25 -29.25 -8.24
CA HIS A 680 24.80 -28.76 -9.55
C HIS A 680 25.54 -27.52 -10.07
N GLY A 681 26.79 -27.32 -9.65
CA GLY A 681 27.62 -26.20 -10.07
C GLY A 681 28.25 -26.42 -11.44
N TYR A 682 28.64 -25.33 -12.08
CA TYR A 682 29.27 -25.29 -13.39
C TYR A 682 30.69 -24.71 -13.28
N GLU A 683 31.70 -25.47 -13.71
CA GLU A 683 33.09 -25.02 -13.81
C GLU A 683 33.23 -24.14 -15.06
N GLN A 684 33.52 -22.85 -14.87
CA GLN A 684 33.72 -21.91 -15.98
C GLN A 684 35.19 -21.87 -16.41
N ALA A 685 36.11 -21.84 -15.46
CA ALA A 685 37.54 -21.87 -15.70
C ALA A 685 38.29 -22.44 -14.48
N THR A 686 39.47 -23.00 -14.75
CA THR A 686 40.43 -23.44 -13.74
C THR A 686 41.80 -22.95 -14.16
N GLU A 687 42.47 -22.21 -13.29
CA GLU A 687 43.80 -21.65 -13.52
C GLU A 687 44.70 -22.03 -12.34
N GLY A 688 45.54 -23.05 -12.55
CA GLY A 688 46.41 -23.60 -11.50
C GLY A 688 45.63 -24.20 -10.34
N ASP A 689 45.69 -23.52 -9.20
CA ASP A 689 45.07 -23.84 -7.92
C ASP A 689 43.71 -23.13 -7.70
N SER A 690 43.32 -22.23 -8.61
CA SER A 690 42.07 -21.50 -8.54
C SER A 690 40.98 -22.08 -9.45
N PHE A 691 39.73 -22.12 -8.95
CA PHE A 691 38.54 -22.43 -9.74
C PHE A 691 37.60 -21.22 -9.78
N LEU A 692 37.03 -20.93 -10.97
CA LEU A 692 35.88 -20.05 -11.15
C LEU A 692 34.66 -20.89 -11.50
N LEU A 693 33.68 -20.88 -10.60
CA LEU A 693 32.51 -21.74 -10.60
C LEU A 693 31.23 -20.90 -10.59
N ALA A 694 30.15 -21.41 -11.18
CA ALA A 694 28.85 -20.76 -11.25
C ALA A 694 27.73 -21.69 -10.77
N PHE A 695 26.79 -21.15 -9.98
CA PHE A 695 25.65 -21.86 -9.41
C PHE A 695 24.35 -21.13 -9.72
N HIS A 696 23.26 -21.89 -9.83
CA HIS A 696 21.90 -21.36 -10.08
C HIS A 696 21.24 -20.77 -8.84
N THR A 697 21.76 -21.08 -7.64
CA THR A 697 21.25 -20.58 -6.37
C THR A 697 22.39 -20.31 -5.37
N PRO A 698 22.24 -19.33 -4.46
CA PRO A 698 23.21 -19.10 -3.39
C PRO A 698 23.36 -20.27 -2.42
N GLN A 699 22.29 -21.05 -2.21
CA GLN A 699 22.27 -22.20 -1.30
C GLN A 699 23.17 -23.32 -1.80
N ASP A 700 23.14 -23.62 -3.11
CA ASP A 700 24.02 -24.62 -3.72
C ASP A 700 25.49 -24.20 -3.64
N ALA A 701 25.79 -22.91 -3.87
CA ALA A 701 27.13 -22.35 -3.75
C ALA A 701 27.69 -22.46 -2.32
N ALA A 702 26.89 -22.13 -1.30
CA ALA A 702 27.28 -22.25 0.09
C ALA A 702 27.43 -23.71 0.53
N GLY A 703 26.52 -24.59 0.10
CA GLY A 703 26.60 -26.04 0.33
C GLY A 703 27.87 -26.64 -0.28
N PHE A 704 28.21 -26.23 -1.50
CA PHE A 704 29.46 -26.59 -2.16
C PHE A 704 30.68 -26.17 -1.35
N ALA A 705 30.76 -24.90 -0.91
CA ALA A 705 31.91 -24.40 -0.16
C ALA A 705 32.15 -25.18 1.14
N MET A 706 31.08 -25.46 1.89
CA MET A 706 31.19 -26.27 3.12
C MET A 706 31.60 -27.72 2.84
N ALA A 707 31.04 -28.33 1.80
CA ALA A 707 31.37 -29.70 1.43
C ALA A 707 32.83 -29.84 1.00
N VAL A 708 33.35 -28.92 0.19
CA VAL A 708 34.76 -28.90 -0.20
C VAL A 708 35.66 -28.78 1.03
N GLN A 709 35.37 -27.86 1.96
CA GLN A 709 36.17 -27.75 3.18
C GLN A 709 36.16 -29.03 4.02
N GLY A 710 34.99 -29.65 4.19
CA GLY A 710 34.86 -30.91 4.93
C GLY A 710 35.59 -32.08 4.26
N GLU A 711 35.53 -32.17 2.93
CA GLU A 711 36.23 -33.22 2.18
C GLU A 711 37.74 -33.01 2.14
N LEU A 712 38.23 -31.76 2.00
CA LEU A 712 39.67 -31.44 2.03
C LEU A 712 40.31 -31.77 3.39
N LEU A 713 39.57 -31.62 4.50
CA LEU A 713 40.04 -32.02 5.83
C LEU A 713 40.19 -33.54 5.99
N ASN A 714 39.48 -34.33 5.19
CA ASN A 714 39.50 -35.78 5.22
C ASN A 714 40.26 -36.40 4.03
N ALA A 715 40.77 -35.56 3.12
CA ALA A 715 41.53 -35.99 1.97
C ALA A 715 42.87 -36.62 2.41
N LYS A 716 43.34 -37.60 1.65
CA LYS A 716 44.59 -38.32 1.93
C LYS A 716 45.75 -37.55 1.30
N TRP A 717 46.23 -36.55 2.02
CA TRP A 717 47.35 -35.75 1.57
C TRP A 717 48.68 -36.53 1.61
N PRO A 718 49.63 -36.26 0.69
CA PRO A 718 50.98 -36.80 0.78
C PRO A 718 51.65 -36.44 2.11
N ASP A 719 52.45 -37.35 2.67
CA ASP A 719 53.15 -37.13 3.95
C ASP A 719 54.07 -35.91 3.90
N ALA A 720 54.69 -35.66 2.74
CA ALA A 720 55.55 -34.49 2.50
C ALA A 720 54.78 -33.16 2.58
N LEU A 721 53.50 -33.12 2.19
CA LEU A 721 52.64 -31.94 2.36
C LEU A 721 52.27 -31.76 3.84
N SER A 722 51.86 -32.83 4.51
CA SER A 722 51.47 -32.80 5.93
C SER A 722 52.62 -32.42 6.87
N ALA A 723 53.87 -32.61 6.44
CA ALA A 723 55.06 -32.18 7.16
C ALA A 723 55.39 -30.68 6.98
N HIS A 724 54.81 -30.02 5.97
CA HIS A 724 55.06 -28.60 5.71
C HIS A 724 54.40 -27.72 6.80
N PRO A 725 55.09 -26.69 7.33
CA PRO A 725 54.55 -25.86 8.42
C PRO A 725 53.18 -25.22 8.13
N ALA A 726 52.94 -24.85 6.87
CA ALA A 726 51.67 -24.26 6.44
C ALA A 726 50.51 -25.27 6.33
N CYS A 727 50.81 -26.57 6.20
CA CYS A 727 49.81 -27.62 5.98
C CYS A 727 49.77 -28.65 7.13
N LYS A 728 50.54 -28.42 8.20
CA LYS A 728 50.57 -29.29 9.37
C LYS A 728 49.19 -29.32 10.03
N GLN A 729 48.68 -30.52 10.27
CA GLN A 729 47.39 -30.69 10.95
C GLN A 729 47.47 -30.11 12.37
N VAL A 730 46.57 -29.17 12.68
CA VAL A 730 46.41 -28.59 14.01
C VAL A 730 45.11 -29.12 14.62
N SER A 731 45.20 -29.73 15.80
CA SER A 731 44.04 -30.08 16.62
C SER A 731 43.88 -29.04 17.74
N VAL A 732 42.69 -28.44 17.84
CA VAL A 732 42.36 -27.50 18.92
C VAL A 732 41.49 -28.23 19.95
N GLN A 733 41.92 -28.29 21.21
CA GLN A 733 41.06 -28.69 22.33
C GLN A 733 40.19 -27.49 22.74
N LEU A 734 38.86 -27.66 22.82
CA LEU A 734 37.98 -26.68 23.45
C LEU A 734 38.21 -26.74 24.98
N CYS A 735 38.91 -25.76 25.55
CA CYS A 735 39.08 -25.65 27.01
C CYS A 735 37.96 -24.81 27.65
N ASP A 736 37.23 -25.41 28.60
CA ASP A 736 36.48 -24.94 29.80
C ASP A 736 35.96 -23.48 29.98
N ALA A 737 36.04 -22.57 28.99
CA ALA A 737 35.51 -21.21 29.10
C ALA A 737 33.97 -21.14 29.08
N VAL A 738 33.29 -22.26 28.80
CA VAL A 738 31.82 -22.35 28.79
C VAL A 738 31.24 -22.68 30.19
N ARG A 739 32.06 -23.14 31.15
CA ARG A 739 31.55 -23.50 32.50
C ARG A 739 31.28 -22.32 33.44
N SER A 740 31.74 -21.11 33.13
CA SER A 740 31.61 -19.95 34.04
C SER A 740 30.46 -18.98 33.71
N ALA A 741 29.63 -19.23 32.69
CA ALA A 741 28.51 -18.35 32.32
C ALA A 741 27.13 -18.80 32.85
N GLY A 742 27.07 -19.81 33.73
CA GLY A 742 25.84 -20.35 34.29
C GLY A 742 25.78 -20.24 35.82
N GLY A 743 25.54 -19.02 36.34
CA GLY A 743 25.11 -18.85 37.72
C GLY A 743 23.67 -19.33 37.90
N TRP A 744 23.47 -20.63 38.12
CA TRP A 744 22.20 -21.19 38.59
C TRP A 744 22.45 -21.90 39.92
N ASP A 745 22.25 -21.14 41.00
CA ASP A 745 22.13 -21.67 42.35
C ASP A 745 20.82 -22.46 42.45
N GLY A 746 20.92 -23.69 42.97
CA GLY A 746 19.82 -24.61 43.05
C GLY A 746 18.77 -24.16 44.05
N ARG A 747 17.50 -24.30 43.67
CA ARG A 747 16.40 -24.83 44.50
C ARG A 747 15.07 -24.75 43.74
N PHE A 748 14.50 -25.90 43.43
CA PHE A 748 13.13 -26.34 43.78
C PHE A 748 12.59 -27.38 42.78
N GLY A 749 12.14 -28.52 43.31
CA GLY A 749 10.98 -29.22 42.78
C GLY A 749 11.21 -30.42 41.86
N LEU A 750 11.82 -31.49 42.36
CA LEU A 750 11.65 -32.85 41.81
C LEU A 750 10.16 -33.25 41.88
N GLN A 751 9.45 -33.17 40.75
CA GLN A 751 8.16 -33.85 40.58
C GLN A 751 8.33 -35.07 39.67
N ARG A 752 8.20 -36.23 40.30
CA ARG A 752 8.16 -37.58 39.72
C ARG A 752 7.10 -37.66 38.62
N ILE A 753 7.49 -38.16 37.45
CA ILE A 753 6.58 -38.90 36.57
C ILE A 753 7.07 -40.36 36.50
N HIS A 754 6.13 -41.25 36.77
CA HIS A 754 6.26 -42.69 36.84
C HIS A 754 6.78 -43.32 35.54
N SER A 755 7.78 -44.19 35.65
CA SER A 755 7.88 -45.38 34.81
C SER A 755 7.97 -46.61 35.72
N GLN A 756 6.92 -47.43 35.70
CA GLN A 756 6.86 -48.71 36.38
C GLN A 756 7.89 -49.67 35.77
N SER A 757 8.61 -50.39 36.62
CA SER A 757 9.39 -51.57 36.27
C SER A 757 8.85 -52.76 37.05
N ALA A 758 8.80 -53.94 36.43
CA ALA A 758 8.91 -55.24 37.11
C ALA A 758 9.14 -56.39 36.09
N PRO A 759 9.77 -57.52 36.49
CA PRO A 759 10.90 -57.65 37.44
C PRO A 759 11.93 -58.75 37.06
N SER A 760 12.93 -58.92 37.95
CA SER A 760 13.77 -60.12 38.23
C SER A 760 15.05 -60.29 37.40
N ARG A 761 16.22 -60.64 37.93
CA ARG A 761 16.68 -61.17 39.24
C ARG A 761 18.22 -60.94 39.38
N PRO A 762 18.83 -61.01 40.57
CA PRO A 762 20.20 -60.55 40.88
C PRO A 762 21.24 -61.70 40.91
N LEU A 763 22.54 -61.37 40.97
CA LEU A 763 23.67 -62.13 41.57
C LEU A 763 24.95 -61.25 41.46
N THR A 764 25.34 -60.47 42.47
CA THR A 764 26.23 -60.77 43.63
C THR A 764 27.75 -60.82 43.37
N SER A 765 28.47 -60.28 44.36
CA SER A 765 29.92 -60.27 44.65
C SER A 765 30.70 -59.13 43.99
N GLY A 766 31.48 -58.30 44.69
CA GLY A 766 31.86 -58.24 46.11
C GLY A 766 33.26 -57.61 46.22
N GLY A 767 33.50 -56.77 47.24
CA GLY A 767 34.85 -56.50 47.77
C GLY A 767 35.44 -55.11 47.50
N SER A 768 35.39 -54.25 48.52
CA SER A 768 36.11 -52.99 48.70
C SER A 768 37.60 -53.23 49.13
N PRO A 769 38.37 -52.22 49.60
CA PRO A 769 38.99 -51.08 48.88
C PRO A 769 40.52 -50.97 49.18
N VAL A 770 41.16 -49.85 48.77
CA VAL A 770 42.30 -49.14 49.41
C VAL A 770 43.64 -49.04 48.63
N LYS A 771 44.02 -47.77 48.38
CA LYS A 771 45.32 -47.07 48.26
C LYS A 771 46.27 -47.26 47.05
N ASP A 772 46.49 -46.11 46.41
CA ASP A 772 47.78 -45.44 46.12
C ASP A 772 49.04 -46.31 46.01
N MET A 773 49.78 -46.18 44.89
CA MET A 773 50.94 -45.27 44.80
C MET A 773 51.62 -45.37 43.41
N SER A 774 51.73 -44.22 42.75
CA SER A 774 52.82 -43.69 41.91
C SER A 774 53.46 -44.48 40.73
N SER A 775 53.37 -43.80 39.58
CA SER A 775 54.44 -43.44 38.62
C SER A 775 55.02 -44.49 37.66
N MET A 776 54.83 -44.25 36.35
CA MET A 776 55.93 -43.85 35.46
C MET A 776 55.40 -43.27 34.13
N MET A 777 55.82 -42.03 33.87
CA MET A 777 55.60 -41.20 32.68
C MET A 777 56.47 -41.63 31.49
N LEU A 778 56.06 -41.22 30.28
CA LEU A 778 56.83 -40.64 29.15
C LEU A 778 55.84 -40.56 27.95
N GLY A 779 55.53 -39.47 27.25
CA GLY A 779 55.96 -38.07 27.27
C GLY A 779 55.60 -37.46 25.89
N SER A 780 54.71 -36.47 25.83
CA SER A 780 54.51 -35.59 24.66
C SER A 780 53.99 -34.23 25.14
N GLU A 781 54.67 -33.16 24.73
CA GLU A 781 54.56 -31.81 25.29
C GLU A 781 53.17 -31.17 25.11
N GLU A 782 52.46 -30.95 26.22
CA GLU A 782 51.35 -29.99 26.33
C GLU A 782 51.91 -28.62 26.76
N LEU A 783 51.74 -27.60 25.93
CA LEU A 783 52.01 -26.20 26.30
C LEU A 783 50.71 -25.57 26.81
N SER A 784 50.59 -25.46 28.13
CA SER A 784 49.54 -24.70 28.81
C SER A 784 50.05 -23.31 29.20
N VAL A 785 49.29 -22.26 28.86
CA VAL A 785 49.45 -20.93 29.47
C VAL A 785 48.05 -20.34 29.70
N CYS A 786 47.49 -20.65 30.86
CA CYS A 786 46.35 -19.91 31.43
C CYS A 786 46.88 -19.10 32.62
N ASN A 787 47.19 -17.82 32.40
CA ASN A 787 47.40 -16.87 33.50
C ASN A 787 46.32 -15.79 33.43
N THR A 788 45.48 -15.75 34.46
CA THR A 788 44.57 -14.65 34.76
C THR A 788 45.36 -13.46 35.32
N PRO A 789 44.95 -12.21 35.07
CA PRO A 789 45.28 -11.11 35.96
C PRO A 789 44.04 -10.57 36.67
N ASN A 790 44.10 -10.59 38.00
CA ASN A 790 43.25 -9.82 38.90
C ASN A 790 43.53 -8.31 38.80
N ALA A 791 42.58 -7.54 39.32
CA ALA A 791 42.44 -6.10 39.22
C ALA A 791 43.54 -5.23 39.89
N MET A 792 43.56 -3.98 39.41
CA MET A 792 43.89 -2.70 40.07
C MET A 792 45.31 -2.11 40.06
N SER A 793 45.31 -0.85 39.60
CA SER A 793 46.17 0.29 39.91
C SER A 793 47.37 0.57 38.99
N ALA A 794 47.33 1.75 38.36
CA ALA A 794 48.52 2.57 38.14
C ALA A 794 48.09 4.04 38.04
N GLY A 795 48.35 4.79 39.10
CA GLY A 795 48.39 6.24 39.06
C GLY A 795 49.58 6.73 38.23
N HIS A 796 49.42 7.94 37.69
CA HIS A 796 50.41 8.71 36.95
C HIS A 796 51.84 8.65 37.51
N SER A 797 52.83 8.57 36.62
CA SER A 797 53.61 9.76 36.21
C SER A 797 54.77 9.42 35.27
N SER A 798 54.73 10.11 34.11
CA SER A 798 55.83 10.87 33.53
C SER A 798 57.14 10.19 33.12
N GLY A 799 57.37 10.18 31.80
CA GLY A 799 58.46 11.04 31.29
C GLY A 799 59.60 10.40 30.49
N ASN A 800 59.34 10.26 29.19
CA ASN A 800 60.07 10.91 28.09
C ASN A 800 61.39 10.34 27.51
N GLY A 801 61.42 10.35 26.16
CA GLY A 801 62.59 10.31 25.27
C GLY A 801 62.89 8.92 24.68
N GLY A 802 62.88 8.66 23.38
CA GLY A 802 62.97 9.48 22.16
C GLY A 802 63.83 8.72 21.13
N ILE A 803 63.76 9.12 19.85
CA ILE A 803 64.47 8.60 18.64
C ILE A 803 63.67 7.50 17.90
N GLY A 804 63.37 7.56 16.59
CA GLY A 804 63.73 8.49 15.51
C GLY A 804 63.97 7.74 14.17
N SER A 805 63.65 8.38 13.04
CA SER A 805 63.84 8.02 11.60
C SER A 805 62.71 7.20 10.93
N SER A 806 61.88 7.70 9.98
CA SER A 806 62.03 8.45 8.69
C SER A 806 62.26 7.51 7.49
N GLY A 807 61.27 7.33 6.60
CA GLY A 807 61.14 7.99 5.28
C GLY A 807 61.55 7.01 4.17
N GLY A 808 61.02 6.91 2.94
CA GLY A 808 60.05 7.63 2.12
C GLY A 808 60.32 7.25 0.64
N ILE A 809 59.33 7.46 -0.25
CA ILE A 809 59.41 7.44 -1.75
C ILE A 809 59.40 6.02 -2.37
N GLY A 810 58.64 5.64 -3.41
CA GLY A 810 57.70 6.30 -4.33
C GLY A 810 57.54 5.42 -5.61
N VAL A 811 56.61 5.83 -6.49
CA VAL A 811 56.32 5.33 -7.86
C VAL A 811 55.24 4.23 -7.98
N GLY A 812 54.07 4.63 -8.46
CA GLY A 812 53.01 3.76 -8.98
C GLY A 812 52.47 4.32 -10.29
N GLY A 813 52.54 3.52 -11.35
CA GLY A 813 51.98 3.81 -12.67
C GLY A 813 51.80 2.52 -13.48
N ALA A 814 50.66 2.46 -14.17
CA ALA A 814 50.25 1.51 -15.22
C ALA A 814 49.72 0.12 -14.79
N ALA A 815 48.39 -0.04 -14.88
CA ALA A 815 47.74 -1.02 -15.77
C ALA A 815 46.20 -0.91 -15.66
N ALA A 816 45.66 0.19 -16.21
CA ALA A 816 44.27 0.26 -16.64
C ALA A 816 44.22 -0.19 -18.11
N SER A 817 43.90 -1.46 -18.35
CA SER A 817 43.46 -1.95 -19.67
C SER A 817 43.04 -3.41 -19.53
N VAL A 818 41.74 -3.70 -19.65
CA VAL A 818 41.17 -4.93 -20.28
C VAL A 818 39.63 -4.95 -20.19
N LEU A 819 38.97 -4.23 -19.28
CA LEU A 819 37.50 -4.25 -19.17
C LEU A 819 36.73 -3.18 -19.98
N GLY A 820 37.42 -2.44 -20.86
CA GLY A 820 36.83 -1.32 -21.63
C GLY A 820 36.40 -1.61 -23.07
N ARG A 821 36.32 -2.88 -23.53
CA ARG A 821 36.11 -3.19 -24.96
C ARG A 821 35.03 -4.23 -25.30
N ALA A 822 34.04 -4.46 -24.43
CA ALA A 822 32.90 -5.35 -24.72
C ALA A 822 31.50 -4.71 -24.58
N SER A 823 31.41 -3.38 -24.51
CA SER A 823 30.12 -2.65 -24.37
C SER A 823 29.76 -1.76 -25.58
N ARG A 824 30.40 -1.97 -26.73
CA ARG A 824 30.07 -1.29 -28.01
C ARG A 824 30.05 -2.29 -29.17
N ALA A 825 29.13 -3.23 -29.13
CA ALA A 825 28.69 -4.00 -30.29
C ALA A 825 27.46 -4.84 -29.91
N LEU A 826 26.30 -4.21 -29.64
CA LEU A 826 24.98 -4.91 -29.60
C LEU A 826 23.79 -3.93 -29.64
N THR A 827 23.96 -2.77 -30.29
CA THR A 827 22.86 -1.87 -30.66
C THR A 827 22.86 -1.65 -32.17
N GLN A 828 22.46 -2.69 -32.92
CA GLN A 828 21.94 -2.62 -34.30
C GLN A 828 21.81 -4.05 -34.87
N SER A 829 20.65 -4.68 -34.69
CA SER A 829 19.96 -5.48 -35.73
C SER A 829 18.76 -6.17 -35.10
N GLU A 830 17.55 -5.74 -35.45
CA GLU A 830 16.38 -6.60 -35.73
C GLU A 830 15.13 -5.72 -35.90
N SER A 831 15.03 -5.11 -37.08
CA SER A 831 13.74 -4.87 -37.71
C SER A 831 13.83 -5.43 -39.13
N ARG A 832 13.26 -6.63 -39.33
CA ARG A 832 12.68 -7.16 -40.58
C ARG A 832 12.42 -8.66 -40.47
N GLY A 833 11.14 -9.04 -40.63
CA GLY A 833 10.72 -10.29 -41.25
C GLY A 833 9.89 -11.22 -40.36
N GLY A 834 8.58 -11.24 -40.57
CA GLY A 834 7.64 -12.22 -40.00
C GLY A 834 6.28 -11.61 -39.71
#